data_AF-A0A150VFY4-F1
#
_entry.id   AF-A0A150VFY4-F1
#
_cell.length_a   1.000
_cell.length_b   1.000
_cell.length_c   1.000
_cell.angle_alpha   90.00
_cell.angle_beta   90.00
_cell.angle_gamma   90.00
#
_symmetry.space_group_name_H-M   'P 1'
#
loop_
_entity.id
_entity.type
_entity.pdbx_description
1 polymer ?
#
loop_
_entity_poly.entity_id
_entity_poly.type
_entity_poly.pdbx_seq_one_letter_code
_entity_poly.pdbx_strand_id
1 'polypeptide(L)'
;MAGQIPDSLALTTWEEAFQHHPLPNIRKLSSHLRRQLADTQSTLRARVGARYPDLLAVADRIVDMDTHASDLHTQLGELGRRCDSRTLERGGANLARFLKAMREVEGGRDLAQTRVLMNTLRVADTMMKKKKMKKKAGATVNGDALTIAKLLVLARLLWKSVVEDRSSSPLRGQAVLEDLRKNLTGLRRRLMGLIERAMLVRTGGAGTDKEILSRALAAYALLTSSPPPHDLLRHFLHVRARQLDAAPSSPGGVREKLKIYVRTLSDVRALFPRAMAAQLTDLARGPILADAELAALVDFDGLRCWVSEEVGRFTPWTQAGGLGVEEVRRLLNGWEGEAQKSVVRAVQECVTALEEVKEVLGLRGDVVGRFAQLMGEEEGGEKGNYVGTVGEVRRACVNRLHSLVREAAGGGLRDILDSIEPQISSNPTMHNKNGALLPLSPSSDLWSLATTRTPQLDLSTPSLRQKILLSRRHGRDDALLSAYCTRLDSWTHNLLRLHALIRGMRTTKWDFDDEVEDTLRHELNVRDPDAVQAAFTHAVRESWKAIHGWVRSTADRVEDRGNTTRLLRILRETDGRWVGFVGEFGDGLEGPDMHVDGDTILVLHARLAEEVVREPLARYIMTATAARNGKVPVGLWDADGLPIQPSPEMFRFLVGLQTGMAEVGADLWGSGAVWALMEKVADDLPVPMKGDEETRDEQMTSRDHKSTSDEGQTRLEGEEMKEARSLQDLFDGMYIAHILSSRHQSASGRESSVTRLQQRMDELRTRVVRLDEPSHERLKKNVAEYWKRTYLLFGLLAGG
;
A
#
# COMPACT_ATOMS: atom_id res chain seq x y z
N MET A 1 13.71 105.36 24.46
CA MET A 1 13.04 105.00 25.73
C MET A 1 12.05 103.86 25.47
N ALA A 2 12.12 102.83 26.31
CA ALA A 2 11.18 101.72 26.48
C ALA A 2 10.91 100.74 25.31
N GLY A 3 11.63 99.62 25.33
CA GLY A 3 11.20 98.34 24.73
C GLY A 3 11.37 97.16 25.69
N GLN A 4 11.66 97.40 26.97
CA GLN A 4 11.82 96.35 27.97
C GLN A 4 10.45 95.82 28.38
N ILE A 5 10.29 94.50 28.26
CA ILE A 5 9.11 93.77 28.72
C ILE A 5 9.08 93.90 30.25
N PRO A 6 7.99 94.39 30.87
CA PRO A 6 7.92 94.51 32.33
C PRO A 6 8.00 93.12 32.98
N ASP A 7 8.76 93.01 34.06
CA ASP A 7 8.98 91.75 34.76
C ASP A 7 7.73 91.36 35.56
N SER A 8 7.20 90.15 35.32
CA SER A 8 5.87 89.75 35.79
C SER A 8 5.76 89.59 37.31
N LEU A 9 6.89 89.41 38.01
CA LEU A 9 6.96 89.22 39.46
C LEU A 9 7.01 90.54 40.25
N ALA A 10 7.21 91.68 39.57
CA ALA A 10 7.26 93.00 40.21
C ALA A 10 5.87 93.64 40.38
N LEU A 11 4.83 93.08 39.75
CA LEU A 11 3.46 93.59 39.82
C LEU A 11 2.71 92.91 40.97
N THR A 12 2.32 93.69 41.97
CA THR A 12 1.60 93.17 43.15
C THR A 12 0.09 93.07 42.92
N THR A 13 -0.45 93.92 42.04
CA THR A 13 -1.86 93.91 41.63
C THR A 13 -1.98 94.06 40.12
N TRP A 14 -3.02 93.47 39.51
CA TRP A 14 -3.18 93.47 38.05
C TRP A 14 -3.50 94.86 37.48
N GLU A 15 -4.03 95.77 38.32
CA GLU A 15 -4.44 97.13 37.97
C GLU A 15 -3.24 98.05 37.67
N GLU A 16 -2.12 97.90 38.41
CA GLU A 16 -0.88 98.66 38.19
C GLU A 16 -0.29 98.45 36.79
N ALA A 17 -0.49 97.26 36.21
CA ALA A 17 0.00 96.92 34.87
C ALA A 17 -0.68 97.75 33.77
N PHE A 18 -1.95 98.14 33.97
CA PHE A 18 -2.73 98.93 33.00
C PHE A 18 -2.53 100.43 33.16
N GLN A 19 -2.15 100.90 34.36
CA GLN A 19 -1.95 102.33 34.64
C GLN A 19 -0.58 102.84 34.19
N HIS A 20 0.48 102.05 34.33
CA HIS A 20 1.86 102.51 34.13
C HIS A 20 2.52 102.07 32.81
N HIS A 21 1.88 101.19 32.03
CA HIS A 21 2.48 100.66 30.81
C HIS A 21 1.54 100.75 29.59
N PRO A 22 2.07 101.07 28.39
CA PRO A 22 1.25 101.18 27.19
C PRO A 22 0.75 99.80 26.73
N LEU A 23 -0.45 99.76 26.15
CA LEU A 23 -1.15 98.56 25.67
C LEU A 23 -0.29 97.51 24.92
N PRO A 24 0.66 97.89 24.05
CA PRO A 24 1.54 96.92 23.38
C PRO A 24 2.43 96.12 24.35
N ASN A 25 2.89 96.75 25.44
CA ASN A 25 3.73 96.09 26.44
C ASN A 25 2.90 95.14 27.31
N ILE A 26 1.63 95.47 27.58
CA ILE A 26 0.69 94.60 28.29
C ILE A 26 0.37 93.35 27.47
N ARG A 27 0.19 93.48 26.14
CA ARG A 27 0.00 92.33 25.24
C ARG A 27 1.24 91.42 25.20
N LYS A 28 2.44 92.00 25.24
CA LYS A 28 3.69 91.22 25.34
C LYS A 28 3.78 90.51 26.70
N LEU A 29 3.46 91.19 27.80
CA LEU A 29 3.44 90.63 29.15
C LEU A 29 2.41 89.51 29.29
N SER A 30 1.18 89.67 28.76
CA SER A 30 0.17 88.62 28.80
C SER A 30 0.57 87.41 27.94
N SER A 31 1.20 87.63 26.78
CA SER A 31 1.76 86.54 25.97
C SER A 31 2.90 85.81 26.68
N HIS A 32 3.71 86.54 27.46
CA HIS A 32 4.79 85.99 28.27
C HIS A 32 4.27 85.17 29.45
N LEU A 33 3.29 85.69 30.19
CA LEU A 33 2.60 84.97 31.26
C LEU A 33 1.90 83.71 30.77
N ARG A 34 1.24 83.75 29.60
CA ARG A 34 0.63 82.55 28.99
C ARG A 34 1.68 81.52 28.59
N ARG A 35 2.85 81.93 28.11
CA ARG A 35 3.98 81.03 27.85
C ARG A 35 4.54 80.43 29.15
N GLN A 36 4.78 81.25 30.18
CA GLN A 36 5.22 80.76 31.49
C GLN A 36 4.20 79.80 32.13
N LEU A 37 2.90 80.04 31.96
CA LEU A 37 1.86 79.13 32.42
C LEU A 37 1.87 77.81 31.64
N ALA A 38 2.04 77.87 30.31
CA ALA A 38 2.17 76.67 29.50
C ALA A 38 3.43 75.87 29.85
N ASP A 39 4.55 76.55 30.12
CA ASP A 39 5.81 75.94 30.55
C ASP A 39 5.70 75.34 31.95
N THR A 40 5.09 76.03 32.93
CA THR A 40 4.89 75.44 34.27
C THR A 40 3.93 74.26 34.22
N GLN A 41 2.87 74.31 33.39
CA GLN A 41 1.99 73.17 33.17
C GLN A 41 2.71 72.00 32.48
N SER A 42 3.55 72.25 31.47
CA SER A 42 4.33 71.20 30.80
C SER A 42 5.38 70.61 31.75
N THR A 43 6.03 71.44 32.57
CA THR A 43 6.98 71.02 33.59
C THR A 43 6.30 70.18 34.67
N LEU A 44 5.11 70.55 35.11
CA LEU A 44 4.31 69.75 36.05
C LEU A 44 3.88 68.43 35.43
N ARG A 45 3.41 68.42 34.18
CA ARG A 45 3.09 67.16 33.46
C ARG A 45 4.32 66.26 33.34
N ALA A 46 5.48 66.82 33.02
CA ALA A 46 6.74 66.06 32.94
C ALA A 46 7.18 65.54 34.31
N ARG A 47 7.05 66.34 35.39
CA ARG A 47 7.49 65.97 36.74
C ARG A 47 6.55 64.95 37.39
N VAL A 48 5.24 65.06 37.14
CA VAL A 48 4.24 64.07 37.57
C VAL A 48 4.35 62.79 36.73
N GLY A 49 4.55 62.92 35.41
CA GLY A 49 4.80 61.78 34.52
C GLY A 49 6.09 61.01 34.84
N ALA A 50 7.15 61.70 35.30
CA ALA A 50 8.41 61.08 35.70
C ALA A 50 8.35 60.40 37.08
N ARG A 51 7.50 60.87 38.00
CA ARG A 51 7.40 60.33 39.38
C ARG A 51 6.32 59.27 39.57
N TYR A 52 5.36 59.15 38.65
CA TYR A 52 4.35 58.08 38.70
C TYR A 52 4.96 56.67 38.55
N PRO A 53 5.94 56.42 37.65
CA PRO A 53 6.67 55.15 37.60
C PRO A 53 7.43 54.85 38.89
N ASP A 54 8.05 55.87 39.51
CA ASP A 54 8.74 55.69 40.79
C ASP A 54 7.79 55.31 41.92
N LEU A 55 6.58 55.88 41.95
CA LEU A 55 5.54 55.51 42.92
C LEU A 55 5.01 54.09 42.71
N LEU A 56 4.85 53.66 41.46
CA LEU A 56 4.53 52.26 41.13
C LEU A 56 5.66 51.33 41.56
N ALA A 57 6.92 51.68 41.29
CA ALA A 57 8.08 50.90 41.72
C ALA A 57 8.26 50.86 43.25
N VAL A 58 7.72 51.83 43.99
CA VAL A 58 7.64 51.78 45.45
C VAL A 58 6.48 50.88 45.89
N ALA A 59 5.33 50.93 45.23
CA ALA A 59 4.21 50.04 45.51
C ALA A 59 4.57 48.56 45.25
N ASP A 60 5.26 48.26 44.15
CA ASP A 60 5.75 46.92 43.83
C ASP A 60 6.74 46.44 44.90
N ARG A 61 7.65 47.32 45.35
CA ARG A 61 8.56 47.00 46.46
C ARG A 61 7.84 46.71 47.78
N ILE A 62 6.71 47.36 48.04
CA ILE A 62 5.90 47.09 49.23
C ILE A 62 5.24 45.71 49.12
N VAL A 63 4.74 45.34 47.93
CA VAL A 63 4.21 44.00 47.68
C VAL A 63 5.30 42.94 47.83
N ASP A 64 6.49 43.17 47.27
CA ASP A 64 7.64 42.28 47.44
C ASP A 64 8.04 42.15 48.91
N MET A 65 8.01 43.24 49.68
CA MET A 65 8.29 43.19 51.12
C MET A 65 7.22 42.40 51.89
N ASP A 66 5.96 42.49 51.51
CA ASP A 66 4.87 41.74 52.16
C ASP A 66 4.96 40.24 51.87
N THR A 67 5.33 39.87 50.63
CA THR A 67 5.61 38.46 50.30
C THR A 67 6.80 37.93 51.11
N HIS A 68 7.89 38.69 51.22
CA HIS A 68 9.02 38.32 52.09
C HIS A 68 8.62 38.25 53.57
N ALA A 69 7.75 39.13 54.06
CA ALA A 69 7.28 39.10 55.44
C ALA A 69 6.42 37.86 55.72
N SER A 70 5.57 37.46 54.78
CA SER A 70 4.81 36.21 54.85
C SER A 70 5.73 34.99 54.83
N ASP A 71 6.72 34.96 53.95
CA ASP A 71 7.72 33.89 53.89
C ASP A 71 8.51 33.80 55.20
N LEU A 72 8.95 34.93 55.75
CA LEU A 72 9.59 34.98 57.06
C LEU A 72 8.66 34.48 58.17
N HIS A 73 7.37 34.82 58.14
CA HIS A 73 6.41 34.33 59.12
C HIS A 73 6.20 32.81 59.00
N THR A 74 6.16 32.26 57.79
CA THR A 74 6.09 30.80 57.59
C THR A 74 7.37 30.11 58.08
N GLN A 75 8.55 30.68 57.79
CA GLN A 75 9.83 30.18 58.28
C GLN A 75 9.93 30.25 59.80
N LEU A 76 9.48 31.34 60.44
CA LEU A 76 9.41 31.47 61.89
C LEU A 76 8.36 30.54 62.50
N GLY A 77 7.25 30.30 61.82
CA GLY A 77 6.25 29.30 62.23
C GLY A 77 6.77 27.86 62.10
N GLU A 78 7.61 27.58 61.10
CA GLU A 78 8.35 26.32 61.02
C GLU A 78 9.43 26.23 62.10
N LEU A 79 10.17 27.31 62.36
CA LEU A 79 11.17 27.39 63.41
C LEU A 79 10.54 27.15 64.77
N GLY A 80 9.41 27.80 65.07
CA GLY A 80 8.64 27.61 66.30
C GLY A 80 8.14 26.17 66.46
N ARG A 81 7.67 25.53 65.38
CA ARG A 81 7.30 24.11 65.38
C ARG A 81 8.50 23.17 65.60
N ARG A 82 9.68 23.52 65.07
CA ARG A 82 10.93 22.74 65.23
C ARG A 82 11.65 23.02 66.55
N CYS A 83 11.39 24.16 67.17
CA CYS A 83 11.89 24.57 68.49
C CYS A 83 10.89 24.30 69.61
N ASP A 84 9.97 23.35 69.43
CA ASP A 84 9.12 22.85 70.51
C ASP A 84 10.02 22.25 71.60
N SER A 85 9.88 22.73 72.84
CA SER A 85 10.76 22.35 73.96
C SER A 85 10.84 20.84 74.15
N ARG A 86 9.74 20.13 73.88
CA ARG A 86 9.68 18.67 73.93
C ARG A 86 10.52 17.99 72.85
N THR A 87 10.62 18.58 71.65
CA THR A 87 11.48 18.06 70.58
C THR A 87 12.95 18.35 70.86
N LEU A 88 13.24 19.51 71.47
CA LEU A 88 14.58 19.93 71.89
C LEU A 88 15.09 19.10 73.07
N GLU A 89 14.24 18.81 74.06
CA GLU A 89 14.53 17.90 75.17
C GLU A 89 14.75 16.46 74.70
N ARG A 90 13.91 15.95 73.79
CA ARG A 90 14.12 14.63 73.18
C ARG A 90 15.42 14.59 72.37
N GLY A 91 15.72 15.65 71.62
CA GLY A 91 16.97 15.81 70.87
C GLY A 91 18.18 15.83 71.80
N GLY A 92 18.12 16.61 72.88
CA GLY A 92 19.15 16.71 73.91
C GLY A 92 19.35 15.40 74.68
N ALA A 93 18.27 14.70 75.04
CA ALA A 93 18.34 13.37 75.66
C ALA A 93 18.96 12.32 74.72
N ASN A 94 18.63 12.37 73.42
CA ASN A 94 19.23 11.49 72.42
C ASN A 94 20.70 11.83 72.17
N LEU A 95 21.07 13.11 72.15
CA LEU A 95 22.46 13.56 72.05
C LEU A 95 23.25 13.14 73.29
N ALA A 96 22.70 13.29 74.50
CA ALA A 96 23.32 12.84 75.74
C ALA A 96 23.54 11.32 75.75
N ARG A 97 22.56 10.54 75.27
CA ARG A 97 22.72 9.09 75.10
C ARG A 97 23.76 8.73 74.04
N PHE A 98 23.82 9.49 72.93
CA PHE A 98 24.80 9.31 71.87
C PHE A 98 26.23 9.65 72.35
N LEU A 99 26.40 10.76 73.05
CA LEU A 99 27.68 11.16 73.65
C LEU A 99 28.12 10.18 74.74
N LYS A 100 27.19 9.59 75.48
CA LYS A 100 27.50 8.51 76.44
C LYS A 100 27.97 7.24 75.73
N ALA A 101 27.32 6.85 74.62
CA ALA A 101 27.75 5.73 73.78
C ALA A 101 29.06 5.99 73.02
N MET A 102 29.40 7.26 72.75
CA MET A 102 30.66 7.67 72.13
C MET A 102 31.86 7.63 73.09
N ARG A 103 31.63 7.76 74.40
CA ARG A 103 32.69 7.65 75.42
C ARG A 103 33.14 6.20 75.65
N GLU A 104 32.35 5.22 75.22
CA GLU A 104 32.74 3.81 75.09
C GLU A 104 33.45 3.65 73.72
N VAL A 105 34.75 3.98 73.70
CA VAL A 105 35.56 4.31 72.51
C VAL A 105 35.53 3.26 71.39
N GLU A 106 35.33 1.97 71.70
CA GLU A 106 35.26 0.90 70.70
C GLU A 106 33.84 0.70 70.14
N GLY A 107 32.80 0.80 70.99
CA GLY A 107 31.40 0.67 70.56
C GLY A 107 30.88 1.87 69.76
N GLY A 108 31.45 3.05 69.99
CA GLY A 108 31.13 4.28 69.25
C GLY A 108 31.58 4.24 67.79
N ARG A 109 32.74 3.65 67.50
CA ARG A 109 33.28 3.53 66.15
C ARG A 109 32.44 2.60 65.28
N ASP A 110 32.06 1.45 65.82
CA ASP A 110 31.16 0.49 65.17
C ASP A 110 29.79 1.08 64.85
N LEU A 111 29.23 1.84 65.80
CA LEU A 111 27.94 2.51 65.62
C LEU A 111 28.04 3.61 64.56
N ALA A 112 29.13 4.38 64.54
CA ALA A 112 29.38 5.38 63.52
C ALA A 112 29.53 4.74 62.13
N GLN A 113 30.35 3.71 61.99
CA GLN A 113 30.57 3.00 60.72
C GLN A 113 29.29 2.34 60.19
N THR A 114 28.48 1.72 61.06
CA THR A 114 27.18 1.16 60.65
C THR A 114 26.19 2.25 60.18
N ARG A 115 26.23 3.45 60.79
CA ARG A 115 25.45 4.61 60.33
C ARG A 115 25.97 5.17 59.00
N VAL A 116 27.29 5.22 58.80
CA VAL A 116 27.90 5.60 57.51
C VAL A 116 27.46 4.63 56.41
N LEU A 117 27.50 3.33 56.69
CA LEU A 117 27.05 2.28 55.78
C LEU A 117 25.55 2.44 55.44
N MET A 118 24.70 2.69 56.44
CA MET A 118 23.28 2.96 56.19
C MET A 118 23.06 4.19 55.29
N ASN A 119 23.81 5.27 55.53
CA ASN A 119 23.67 6.50 54.75
C ASN A 119 24.16 6.31 53.30
N THR A 120 25.30 5.65 53.09
CA THR A 120 25.81 5.37 51.74
C THR A 120 24.84 4.49 50.94
N LEU A 121 24.26 3.45 51.56
CA LEU A 121 23.24 2.60 50.92
C LEU A 121 21.94 3.36 50.63
N ARG A 122 21.50 4.24 51.54
CA ARG A 122 20.34 5.11 51.32
C ARG A 122 20.56 6.07 50.15
N VAL A 123 21.72 6.72 50.09
CA VAL A 123 22.08 7.61 48.98
C VAL A 123 22.08 6.83 47.67
N ALA A 124 22.69 5.65 47.61
CA ALA A 124 22.67 4.79 46.43
C ALA A 124 21.23 4.40 46.00
N ASP A 125 20.37 4.02 46.93
CA ASP A 125 18.95 3.69 46.64
C ASP A 125 18.17 4.92 46.15
N THR A 126 18.45 6.11 46.70
CA THR A 126 17.81 7.35 46.24
C THR A 126 18.25 7.75 44.84
N MET A 127 19.54 7.61 44.48
CA MET A 127 20.05 7.90 43.14
C MET A 127 19.47 6.94 42.09
N MET A 128 19.26 5.67 42.46
CA MET A 128 18.63 4.69 41.57
C MET A 128 17.13 4.95 41.34
N LYS A 129 16.41 5.43 42.37
CA LYS A 129 14.97 5.74 42.28
C LYS A 129 14.68 7.10 41.65
N LYS A 130 15.43 8.11 42.07
CA LYS A 130 15.32 9.49 41.59
C LYS A 130 16.53 9.75 40.71
N LYS A 131 16.35 9.68 39.39
CA LYS A 131 17.42 9.95 38.38
C LYS A 131 18.15 11.28 38.61
N LYS A 132 17.59 12.20 39.41
CA LYS A 132 18.18 13.46 39.82
C LYS A 132 18.12 13.61 41.35
N MET A 133 19.24 13.96 41.97
CA MET A 133 19.33 14.33 43.38
C MET A 133 19.86 15.76 43.52
N LYS A 134 19.25 16.58 44.39
CA LYS A 134 19.75 17.94 44.69
C LYS A 134 20.99 17.82 45.60
N LYS A 135 22.10 18.45 45.21
CA LYS A 135 23.29 18.67 46.05
C LYS A 135 22.91 19.53 47.25
N LYS A 136 23.74 19.45 48.29
CA LYS A 136 23.74 20.36 49.45
C LYS A 136 23.81 21.85 49.06
N ALA A 137 24.37 22.15 47.88
CA ALA A 137 24.52 23.49 47.30
C ALA A 137 23.50 23.85 46.18
N GLY A 138 22.38 23.13 46.07
CA GLY A 138 21.30 23.46 45.11
C GLY A 138 21.44 22.92 43.68
N ALA A 139 22.63 22.48 43.25
CA ALA A 139 22.84 21.88 41.92
C ALA A 139 22.29 20.44 41.83
N THR A 140 21.74 20.00 40.70
CA THR A 140 21.24 18.62 40.51
C THR A 140 22.33 17.68 39.96
N VAL A 141 22.59 16.55 40.63
CA VAL A 141 23.44 15.46 40.11
C VAL A 141 22.55 14.44 39.42
N ASN A 142 22.88 14.11 38.16
CA ASN A 142 22.28 12.97 37.48
C ASN A 142 22.84 11.67 38.07
N GLY A 143 21.98 10.68 38.30
CA GLY A 143 22.40 9.37 38.79
C GLY A 143 23.15 8.58 37.74
N ASP A 144 24.45 8.82 37.66
CA ASP A 144 25.35 8.07 36.78
C ASP A 144 25.66 6.68 37.37
N ALA A 145 25.70 5.66 36.51
CA ALA A 145 25.95 4.29 36.94
C ALA A 145 27.31 4.15 37.66
N LEU A 146 28.30 4.96 37.28
CA LEU A 146 29.65 4.96 37.84
C LEU A 146 29.68 5.47 39.29
N THR A 147 28.98 6.57 39.60
CA THR A 147 28.94 7.12 40.96
C THR A 147 28.21 6.17 41.91
N ILE A 148 27.15 5.52 41.43
CA ILE A 148 26.43 4.48 42.17
C ILE A 148 27.31 3.24 42.39
N ALA A 149 28.09 2.81 41.38
CA ALA A 149 29.03 1.71 41.52
C ALA A 149 30.13 2.02 42.56
N LYS A 150 30.72 3.22 42.52
CA LYS A 150 31.70 3.69 43.51
C LYS A 150 31.13 3.66 44.94
N LEU A 151 29.91 4.16 45.14
CA LEU A 151 29.21 4.10 46.44
C LEU A 151 28.96 2.65 46.92
N LEU A 152 28.62 1.73 46.03
CA LEU A 152 28.41 0.32 46.39
C LEU A 152 29.73 -0.41 46.71
N VAL A 153 30.83 -0.07 46.03
CA VAL A 153 32.16 -0.58 46.37
C VAL A 153 32.58 -0.06 47.75
N LEU A 154 32.39 1.24 48.03
CA LEU A 154 32.61 1.80 49.36
C LEU A 154 31.74 1.13 50.42
N ALA A 155 30.44 0.91 50.15
CA ALA A 155 29.56 0.21 51.07
C ALA A 155 30.01 -1.24 51.33
N ARG A 156 30.57 -1.93 50.32
CA ARG A 156 31.15 -3.27 50.46
C ARG A 156 32.41 -3.25 51.33
N LEU A 157 33.29 -2.26 51.13
CA LEU A 157 34.53 -2.11 51.90
C LEU A 157 34.24 -1.73 53.36
N LEU A 158 33.29 -0.81 53.60
CA LEU A 158 32.82 -0.46 54.94
C LEU A 158 32.13 -1.64 55.63
N TRP A 159 31.37 -2.45 54.89
CA TRP A 159 30.78 -3.66 55.45
C TRP A 159 31.87 -4.67 55.84
N LYS A 160 32.94 -4.84 55.03
CA LYS A 160 34.07 -5.69 55.38
C LYS A 160 34.83 -5.19 56.60
N SER A 161 35.16 -3.89 56.66
CA SER A 161 35.88 -3.33 57.81
C SER A 161 35.07 -3.48 59.11
N VAL A 162 33.76 -3.24 59.07
CA VAL A 162 32.86 -3.42 60.23
C VAL A 162 32.79 -4.89 60.66
N VAL A 163 32.90 -5.84 59.73
CA VAL A 163 32.87 -7.28 60.05
C VAL A 163 34.22 -7.76 60.58
N GLU A 164 35.32 -7.26 60.03
CA GLU A 164 36.69 -7.58 60.44
C GLU A 164 37.00 -7.03 61.85
N ASP A 165 36.63 -5.77 62.14
CA ASP A 165 36.80 -5.14 63.46
C ASP A 165 35.98 -5.86 64.57
N ARG A 166 34.82 -6.45 64.22
CA ARG A 166 33.92 -7.15 65.14
C ARG A 166 34.31 -8.57 65.53
N SER A 167 35.36 -9.14 64.93
CA SER A 167 35.90 -10.45 65.32
C SER A 167 36.42 -10.49 66.78
N SER A 168 36.48 -9.32 67.43
CA SER A 168 36.91 -9.10 68.82
C SER A 168 35.77 -8.95 69.85
N SER A 169 34.50 -8.70 69.46
CA SER A 169 33.38 -8.55 70.41
C SER A 169 32.00 -8.80 69.77
N PRO A 170 31.24 -9.85 70.19
CA PRO A 170 29.87 -10.04 69.77
C PRO A 170 28.93 -9.27 70.71
N LEU A 171 27.80 -8.71 70.22
CA LEU A 171 26.47 -8.68 70.90
C LEU A 171 25.50 -7.54 70.49
N ARG A 172 25.83 -6.59 69.59
CA ARG A 172 24.84 -5.58 69.15
C ARG A 172 24.84 -5.32 67.63
N GLY A 173 23.74 -5.67 66.96
CA GLY A 173 23.45 -5.22 65.59
C GLY A 173 23.70 -6.22 64.44
N GLN A 174 23.90 -7.51 64.72
CA GLN A 174 24.10 -8.53 63.68
C GLN A 174 22.91 -8.65 62.72
N ALA A 175 21.67 -8.60 63.23
CA ALA A 175 20.47 -8.57 62.39
C ALA A 175 20.44 -7.36 61.45
N VAL A 176 20.87 -6.20 61.94
CA VAL A 176 20.94 -4.95 61.15
C VAL A 176 22.00 -5.07 60.05
N LEU A 177 23.15 -5.68 60.33
CA LEU A 177 24.20 -5.92 59.33
C LEU A 177 23.78 -6.91 58.25
N GLU A 178 23.04 -7.97 58.63
CA GLU A 178 22.45 -8.92 57.67
C GLU A 178 21.42 -8.23 56.76
N ASP A 179 20.60 -7.34 57.30
CA ASP A 179 19.66 -6.56 56.51
C ASP A 179 20.38 -5.57 55.57
N LEU A 180 21.48 -4.97 56.02
CA LEU A 180 22.32 -4.12 55.16
C LEU A 180 23.03 -4.92 54.06
N ARG A 181 23.45 -6.16 54.34
CA ARG A 181 23.99 -7.09 53.34
C ARG A 181 22.93 -7.47 52.30
N LYS A 182 21.71 -7.81 52.73
CA LYS A 182 20.57 -8.06 51.82
C LYS A 182 20.27 -6.83 50.96
N ASN A 183 20.29 -5.63 51.54
CA ASN A 183 20.12 -4.39 50.79
C ASN A 183 21.25 -4.17 49.78
N LEU A 184 22.51 -4.40 50.15
CA LEU A 184 23.65 -4.29 49.24
C LEU A 184 23.52 -5.26 48.05
N THR A 185 23.15 -6.52 48.29
CA THR A 185 22.94 -7.50 47.21
C THR A 185 21.72 -7.15 46.33
N GLY A 186 20.65 -6.59 46.90
CA GLY A 186 19.50 -6.09 46.15
C GLY A 186 19.84 -4.88 45.28
N LEU A 187 20.58 -3.91 45.84
CA LEU A 187 21.06 -2.73 45.13
C LEU A 187 22.07 -3.10 44.02
N ARG A 188 22.94 -4.09 44.25
CA ARG A 188 23.83 -4.65 43.22
C ARG A 188 23.05 -5.21 42.02
N ARG A 189 22.00 -6.01 42.26
CA ARG A 189 21.15 -6.54 41.18
C ARG A 189 20.42 -5.44 40.42
N ARG A 190 19.90 -4.43 41.13
CA ARG A 190 19.26 -3.26 40.51
C ARG A 190 20.24 -2.43 39.67
N LEU A 191 21.46 -2.24 40.16
CA LEU A 191 22.51 -1.55 39.43
C LEU A 191 22.91 -2.32 38.18
N MET A 192 23.05 -3.65 38.25
CA MET A 192 23.28 -4.47 37.04
C MET A 192 22.20 -4.25 35.99
N GLY A 193 20.92 -4.27 36.37
CA GLY A 193 19.83 -3.96 35.44
C GLY A 193 19.81 -2.51 34.95
N LEU A 194 20.36 -1.55 35.69
CA LEU A 194 20.55 -0.17 35.21
C LEU A 194 21.71 -0.07 34.21
N ILE A 195 22.80 -0.79 34.48
CA ILE A 195 23.97 -0.86 33.60
C ILE A 195 23.58 -1.53 32.28
N GLU A 196 22.93 -2.69 32.31
CA GLU A 196 22.42 -3.36 31.11
C GLU A 196 21.51 -2.42 30.31
N ARG A 197 20.57 -1.72 30.96
CA ARG A 197 19.71 -0.72 30.29
C ARG A 197 20.47 0.47 29.70
N ALA A 198 21.57 0.89 30.32
CA ALA A 198 22.43 1.94 29.79
C ALA A 198 23.28 1.46 28.59
N MET A 199 23.55 0.15 28.51
CA MET A 199 24.20 -0.49 27.37
C MET A 199 23.25 -0.78 26.20
N LEU A 200 21.92 -0.63 26.34
CA LEU A 200 20.95 -0.82 25.25
C LEU A 200 20.83 0.43 24.36
N VAL A 201 20.54 0.24 23.06
CA VAL A 201 20.33 1.37 22.13
C VAL A 201 18.94 1.90 22.42
N ARG A 202 18.84 3.18 22.75
CA ARG A 202 17.54 3.83 22.91
C ARG A 202 17.03 4.34 21.58
N THR A 203 15.85 3.88 21.18
CA THR A 203 15.11 4.34 20.02
C THR A 203 14.56 5.76 20.26
N GLY A 204 15.44 6.78 20.23
CA GLY A 204 15.03 8.20 20.31
C GLY A 204 16.04 9.20 20.89
N GLY A 205 17.24 8.76 21.32
CA GLY A 205 18.25 9.66 21.88
C GLY A 205 19.28 10.14 20.86
N ALA A 206 19.27 11.43 20.51
CA ALA A 206 20.32 12.05 19.72
C ALA A 206 21.39 12.65 20.65
N GLY A 207 22.61 12.09 20.62
CA GLY A 207 23.81 12.88 20.89
C GLY A 207 24.63 12.61 22.17
N THR A 208 24.09 12.06 23.26
CA THR A 208 24.82 12.00 24.56
C THR A 208 25.14 10.60 25.09
N ASP A 209 24.98 9.55 24.28
CA ASP A 209 25.08 8.16 24.78
C ASP A 209 26.51 7.64 24.96
N LYS A 210 27.54 8.21 24.31
CA LYS A 210 28.91 7.65 24.33
C LYS A 210 29.58 7.75 25.70
N GLU A 211 29.48 8.90 26.36
CA GLU A 211 30.03 9.06 27.72
C GLU A 211 29.23 8.31 28.78
N ILE A 212 27.91 8.21 28.60
CA ILE A 212 27.06 7.42 29.49
C ILE A 212 27.43 5.94 29.37
N LEU A 213 27.70 5.47 28.15
CA LEU A 213 28.13 4.11 27.87
C LEU A 213 29.52 3.81 28.43
N SER A 214 30.49 4.72 28.27
CA SER A 214 31.83 4.55 28.85
C SER A 214 31.77 4.51 30.38
N ARG A 215 31.01 5.40 31.02
CA ARG A 215 30.77 5.39 32.48
C ARG A 215 30.02 4.14 32.93
N ALA A 216 29.07 3.61 32.15
CA ALA A 216 28.35 2.36 32.46
C ALA A 216 29.24 1.11 32.36
N LEU A 217 30.13 1.04 31.35
CA LEU A 217 31.12 -0.03 31.22
C LEU A 217 32.15 0.04 32.36
N ALA A 218 32.60 1.23 32.76
CA ALA A 218 33.47 1.43 33.91
C ALA A 218 32.76 1.03 35.23
N ALA A 219 31.47 1.33 35.37
CA ALA A 219 30.65 0.90 36.49
C ALA A 219 30.55 -0.63 36.57
N TYR A 220 30.37 -1.31 35.42
CA TYR A 220 30.38 -2.76 35.34
C TYR A 220 31.71 -3.34 35.78
N ALA A 221 32.84 -2.78 35.30
CA ALA A 221 34.18 -3.22 35.68
C ALA A 221 34.45 -3.13 37.20
N LEU A 222 33.97 -2.07 37.85
CA LEU A 222 34.05 -1.94 39.32
C LEU A 222 33.21 -2.98 40.06
N LEU A 223 31.99 -3.23 39.56
CA LEU A 223 31.04 -4.10 40.25
C LEU A 223 31.44 -5.57 40.18
N THR A 224 31.99 -6.03 39.06
CA THR A 224 32.44 -7.42 38.86
C THR A 224 33.84 -7.70 39.41
N SER A 225 34.46 -6.74 40.08
CA SER A 225 35.82 -6.85 40.64
C SER A 225 36.86 -7.07 39.54
N SER A 226 36.99 -6.05 38.67
CA SER A 226 38.06 -5.86 37.68
C SER A 226 38.24 -6.98 36.65
N PRO A 227 37.24 -7.25 35.80
CA PRO A 227 37.41 -8.13 34.65
C PRO A 227 38.39 -7.50 33.64
N PRO A 228 39.10 -8.31 32.84
CA PRO A 228 39.92 -7.80 31.76
C PRO A 228 39.06 -7.03 30.74
N PRO A 229 39.60 -6.01 30.05
CA PRO A 229 38.84 -5.22 29.06
C PRO A 229 38.19 -6.06 27.94
N HIS A 230 38.77 -7.21 27.65
CA HIS A 230 38.24 -8.23 26.76
C HIS A 230 36.86 -8.76 27.20
N ASP A 231 36.69 -9.06 28.49
CA ASP A 231 35.43 -9.57 29.03
C ASP A 231 34.36 -8.46 29.11
N LEU A 232 34.79 -7.20 29.27
CA LEU A 232 33.92 -6.03 29.14
C LEU A 232 33.35 -5.92 27.72
N LEU A 233 34.21 -6.08 26.70
CA LEU A 233 33.78 -6.07 25.30
C LEU A 233 32.84 -7.24 25.00
N ARG A 234 33.16 -8.46 25.45
CA ARG A 234 32.26 -9.63 25.29
C ARG A 234 30.91 -9.42 25.96
N HIS A 235 30.88 -8.90 27.19
CA HIS A 235 29.62 -8.62 27.87
C HIS A 235 28.80 -7.55 27.14
N PHE A 236 29.47 -6.48 26.65
CA PHE A 236 28.81 -5.45 25.87
C PHE A 236 28.19 -6.01 24.58
N LEU A 237 28.97 -6.77 23.79
CA LEU A 237 28.51 -7.42 22.56
C LEU A 237 27.36 -8.40 22.84
N HIS A 238 27.42 -9.14 23.95
CA HIS A 238 26.35 -10.06 24.36
C HIS A 238 25.04 -9.35 24.72
N VAL A 239 25.10 -8.21 25.41
CA VAL A 239 23.92 -7.40 25.72
C VAL A 239 23.30 -6.83 24.43
N ARG A 240 24.13 -6.39 23.48
CA ARG A 240 23.68 -5.90 22.16
C ARG A 240 23.10 -7.03 21.29
N ALA A 241 23.68 -8.23 21.31
CA ALA A 241 23.16 -9.40 20.62
C ALA A 241 21.77 -9.79 21.15
N ARG A 242 21.60 -9.84 22.48
CA ARG A 242 20.28 -10.07 23.08
C ARG A 242 19.24 -9.02 22.68
N GLN A 243 19.65 -7.76 22.54
CA GLN A 243 18.76 -6.70 22.06
C GLN A 243 18.35 -6.93 20.59
N LEU A 244 19.28 -7.38 19.76
CA LEU A 244 19.04 -7.69 18.35
C LEU A 244 18.05 -8.86 18.19
N ASP A 245 18.19 -9.90 19.01
CA ASP A 245 17.30 -11.06 18.97
C ASP A 245 15.91 -10.77 19.55
N ALA A 246 15.81 -9.87 20.53
CA ALA A 246 14.54 -9.46 21.12
C ALA A 246 13.69 -8.56 20.21
N ALA A 247 14.29 -7.85 19.25
CA ALA A 247 13.56 -6.99 18.34
C ALA A 247 12.69 -7.82 17.37
N PRO A 248 11.44 -7.39 17.09
CA PRO A 248 10.51 -8.16 16.26
C PRO A 248 10.99 -8.24 14.80
N SER A 249 10.58 -9.28 14.08
CA SER A 249 10.81 -9.45 12.64
C SER A 249 9.82 -8.63 11.77
N SER A 250 9.27 -7.54 12.30
CA SER A 250 8.41 -6.61 11.56
C SER A 250 9.25 -5.61 10.74
N PRO A 251 8.72 -4.89 9.73
CA PRO A 251 9.51 -3.95 8.94
C PRO A 251 10.14 -2.84 9.81
N GLY A 252 9.41 -2.38 10.83
CA GLY A 252 9.93 -1.46 11.85
C GLY A 252 11.00 -2.11 12.74
N GLY A 253 10.83 -3.38 13.08
CA GLY A 253 11.78 -4.15 13.88
C GLY A 253 13.09 -4.45 13.13
N VAL A 254 13.04 -4.81 11.85
CA VAL A 254 14.24 -4.95 11.00
C VAL A 254 15.01 -3.63 10.92
N ARG A 255 14.28 -2.50 10.79
CA ARG A 255 14.88 -1.16 10.82
C ARG A 255 15.54 -0.85 12.18
N GLU A 256 14.97 -1.33 13.27
CA GLU A 256 15.56 -1.22 14.61
C GLU A 256 16.81 -2.10 14.74
N LYS A 257 16.75 -3.36 14.29
CA LYS A 257 17.88 -4.29 14.26
C LYS A 257 19.08 -3.71 13.51
N LEU A 258 18.85 -3.18 12.31
CA LEU A 258 19.90 -2.50 11.53
C LEU A 258 20.45 -1.26 12.24
N LYS A 259 19.62 -0.51 12.97
CA LYS A 259 20.07 0.65 13.74
C LYS A 259 20.95 0.22 14.91
N ILE A 260 20.59 -0.86 15.61
CA ILE A 260 21.38 -1.45 16.68
C ILE A 260 22.73 -1.92 16.14
N TYR A 261 22.72 -2.59 14.99
CA TYR A 261 23.92 -3.08 14.33
C TYR A 261 24.91 -1.97 13.99
N VAL A 262 24.51 -0.97 13.19
CA VAL A 262 25.35 0.19 12.81
C VAL A 262 25.85 0.94 14.05
N ARG A 263 24.97 1.15 15.04
CA ARG A 263 25.35 1.86 16.26
C ARG A 263 26.37 1.11 17.08
N THR A 264 26.27 -0.22 17.15
CA THR A 264 27.22 -1.06 17.90
C THR A 264 28.60 -1.02 17.25
N LEU A 265 28.69 -1.07 15.92
CA LEU A 265 29.96 -0.91 15.20
C LEU A 265 30.60 0.46 15.50
N SER A 266 29.82 1.53 15.42
CA SER A 266 30.26 2.88 15.75
C SER A 266 30.72 3.02 17.21
N ASP A 267 29.96 2.44 18.16
CA ASP A 267 30.26 2.52 19.59
C ASP A 267 31.52 1.71 19.94
N VAL A 268 31.73 0.51 19.37
CA VAL A 268 32.94 -0.30 19.61
C VAL A 268 34.18 0.41 19.07
N ARG A 269 34.12 0.94 17.84
CA ARG A 269 35.23 1.70 17.23
C ARG A 269 35.60 2.95 18.02
N ALA A 270 34.61 3.62 18.63
CA ALA A 270 34.84 4.82 19.43
C ALA A 270 35.39 4.52 20.85
N LEU A 271 34.95 3.42 21.47
CA LEU A 271 35.25 3.12 22.87
C LEU A 271 36.49 2.25 23.06
N PHE A 272 36.70 1.25 22.22
CA PHE A 272 37.77 0.27 22.36
C PHE A 272 38.84 0.45 21.27
N PRO A 273 40.14 0.27 21.59
CA PRO A 273 40.70 -0.01 22.92
C PRO A 273 41.00 1.27 23.74
N ARG A 274 41.20 2.43 23.10
CA ARG A 274 41.86 3.60 23.71
C ARG A 274 41.00 4.34 24.74
N ALA A 275 39.76 4.69 24.41
CA ALA A 275 38.93 5.50 25.30
C ALA A 275 38.57 4.75 26.59
N MET A 276 38.28 3.44 26.48
CA MET A 276 37.99 2.60 27.63
C MET A 276 39.23 2.38 28.52
N ALA A 277 40.40 2.15 27.91
CA ALA A 277 41.66 2.07 28.66
C ALA A 277 41.92 3.37 29.44
N ALA A 278 41.72 4.54 28.82
CA ALA A 278 41.88 5.83 29.47
C ALA A 278 40.92 5.98 30.67
N GLN A 279 39.63 5.66 30.51
CA GLN A 279 38.65 5.74 31.60
C GLN A 279 38.96 4.79 32.77
N LEU A 280 39.48 3.58 32.49
CA LEU A 280 39.93 2.65 33.53
C LEU A 280 41.19 3.17 34.22
N THR A 281 42.15 3.75 33.49
CA THR A 281 43.32 4.38 34.13
C THR A 281 42.93 5.57 35.01
N ASP A 282 42.00 6.42 34.56
CA ASP A 282 41.51 7.56 35.34
C ASP A 282 40.87 7.09 36.66
N LEU A 283 40.16 5.96 36.62
CA LEU A 283 39.55 5.35 37.79
C LEU A 283 40.56 4.75 38.77
N ALA A 284 41.73 4.33 38.28
CA ALA A 284 42.81 3.77 39.08
C ALA A 284 43.79 4.83 39.63
N ARG A 285 43.74 6.07 39.13
CA ARG A 285 44.71 7.14 39.52
C ARG A 285 44.59 7.63 40.96
N GLY A 286 43.43 7.48 41.61
CA GLY A 286 43.20 8.05 42.94
C GLY A 286 42.26 7.22 43.82
N PRO A 287 42.31 7.40 45.15
CA PRO A 287 41.44 6.69 46.06
C PRO A 287 39.99 7.12 45.85
N ILE A 288 39.05 6.18 45.96
CA ILE A 288 37.63 6.43 45.66
C ILE A 288 37.06 7.58 46.51
N LEU A 289 37.51 7.71 47.77
CA LEU A 289 37.08 8.75 48.70
C LEU A 289 37.57 10.17 48.38
N ALA A 290 38.54 10.33 47.48
CA ALA A 290 39.00 11.65 47.02
C ALA A 290 38.21 12.17 45.81
N ASP A 291 37.24 11.41 45.32
CA ASP A 291 36.42 11.80 44.18
C ASP A 291 35.45 12.95 44.54
N ALA A 292 35.57 14.06 43.80
CA ALA A 292 34.76 15.26 43.97
C ALA A 292 33.25 15.01 43.77
N GLU A 293 32.88 14.02 42.93
CA GLU A 293 31.48 13.67 42.71
C GLU A 293 30.86 12.96 43.91
N LEU A 294 31.65 12.17 44.63
CA LEU A 294 31.23 11.47 45.84
C LEU A 294 31.20 12.40 47.05
N ALA A 295 32.20 13.26 47.20
CA ALA A 295 32.27 14.28 48.25
C ALA A 295 31.08 15.26 48.22
N ALA A 296 30.54 15.53 47.03
CA ALA A 296 29.34 16.36 46.88
C ALA A 296 28.03 15.68 47.33
N LEU A 297 28.00 14.35 47.38
CA LEU A 297 26.81 13.54 47.69
C LEU A 297 26.77 13.12 49.16
N VAL A 298 27.94 12.82 49.73
CA VAL A 298 28.09 12.42 51.13
C VAL A 298 29.24 13.23 51.70
N ASP A 299 29.02 13.79 52.88
CA ASP A 299 29.99 14.62 53.60
C ASP A 299 31.11 13.76 54.19
N PHE A 300 32.00 13.28 53.33
CA PHE A 300 33.05 12.33 53.71
C PHE A 300 34.13 12.98 54.57
N ASP A 301 34.29 14.30 54.57
CA ASP A 301 35.29 15.00 55.38
C ASP A 301 35.02 14.83 56.88
N GLY A 302 33.76 14.90 57.29
CA GLY A 302 33.35 14.58 58.67
C GLY A 302 33.34 13.09 59.00
N LEU A 303 33.37 12.21 57.98
CA LEU A 303 33.31 10.75 58.13
C LEU A 303 34.69 10.09 58.05
N ARG A 304 35.72 10.78 57.54
CA ARG A 304 37.10 10.27 57.41
C ARG A 304 37.71 9.80 58.72
N CYS A 305 37.39 10.42 59.84
CA CYS A 305 37.86 9.99 61.16
C CYS A 305 37.20 8.69 61.66
N TRP A 306 36.05 8.31 61.09
CA TRP A 306 35.29 7.12 61.46
C TRP A 306 35.54 5.92 60.53
N VAL A 307 36.08 6.18 59.34
CA VAL A 307 36.39 5.18 58.31
C VAL A 307 37.81 4.62 58.56
N SER A 308 37.99 3.31 58.42
CA SER A 308 39.33 2.67 58.54
C SER A 308 40.30 3.19 57.49
N GLU A 309 41.60 3.29 57.81
CA GLU A 309 42.64 3.78 56.89
C GLU A 309 42.72 2.97 55.59
N GLU A 310 42.39 1.67 55.65
CA GLU A 310 42.38 0.78 54.49
C GLU A 310 41.31 1.18 53.46
N VAL A 311 40.14 1.57 53.95
CA VAL A 311 39.05 2.08 53.10
C VAL A 311 39.42 3.45 52.55
N GLY A 312 40.14 4.27 53.33
CA GLY A 312 40.67 5.58 52.95
C GLY A 312 41.68 5.54 51.80
N ARG A 313 42.57 4.53 51.79
CA ARG A 313 43.61 4.34 50.76
C ARG A 313 43.16 3.45 49.59
N PHE A 314 41.92 2.95 49.59
CA PHE A 314 41.47 2.00 48.58
C PHE A 314 41.45 2.62 47.18
N THR A 315 42.26 2.05 46.29
CA THR A 315 42.25 2.30 44.85
C THR A 315 41.72 1.05 44.15
N PRO A 316 40.75 1.19 43.23
CA PRO A 316 40.30 0.05 42.43
C PRO A 316 41.46 -0.45 41.58
N TRP A 317 41.78 -1.73 41.69
CA TRP A 317 42.70 -2.36 40.75
C TRP A 317 41.98 -2.52 39.40
N THR A 318 42.50 -1.95 38.32
CA THR A 318 41.97 -2.15 36.97
C THR A 318 43.09 -2.54 36.02
N GLN A 319 42.93 -3.64 35.29
CA GLN A 319 43.84 -4.00 34.20
C GLN A 319 43.58 -3.07 33.00
N ALA A 320 44.30 -1.95 32.92
CA ALA A 320 44.06 -0.95 31.89
C ALA A 320 44.67 -1.28 30.51
N GLY A 321 45.59 -2.26 30.43
CA GLY A 321 46.49 -2.45 29.27
C GLY A 321 46.37 -3.79 28.53
N GLY A 322 45.19 -4.40 28.45
CA GLY A 322 45.06 -5.79 27.98
C GLY A 322 44.57 -6.03 26.55
N LEU A 323 44.03 -5.02 25.84
CA LEU A 323 43.26 -5.27 24.61
C LEU A 323 43.94 -4.71 23.37
N GLY A 324 44.46 -5.59 22.52
CA GLY A 324 45.00 -5.24 21.20
C GLY A 324 43.91 -4.95 20.17
N VAL A 325 44.22 -4.12 19.17
CA VAL A 325 43.27 -3.77 18.08
C VAL A 325 42.80 -5.02 17.33
N GLU A 326 43.70 -5.98 17.08
CA GLU A 326 43.39 -7.25 16.42
C GLU A 326 42.41 -8.13 17.21
N GLU A 327 42.49 -8.07 18.54
CA GLU A 327 41.59 -8.87 19.39
C GLU A 327 40.19 -8.25 19.46
N VAL A 328 40.10 -6.91 19.47
CA VAL A 328 38.83 -6.18 19.30
C VAL A 328 38.21 -6.57 17.96
N ARG A 329 38.99 -6.53 16.88
CA ARG A 329 38.53 -6.88 15.53
C ARG A 329 38.03 -8.32 15.45
N ARG A 330 38.76 -9.29 16.02
CA ARG A 330 38.34 -10.70 16.04
C ARG A 330 37.00 -10.90 16.75
N LEU A 331 36.82 -10.30 17.93
CA LEU A 331 35.57 -10.39 18.68
C LEU A 331 34.42 -9.66 17.99
N LEU A 332 34.71 -8.51 17.37
CA LEU A 332 33.75 -7.76 16.59
C LEU A 332 33.27 -8.58 15.39
N ASN A 333 34.18 -9.15 14.59
CA ASN A 333 33.85 -9.96 13.42
C ASN A 333 33.02 -11.21 13.79
N GLY A 334 33.33 -11.84 14.93
CA GLY A 334 32.55 -12.96 15.44
C GLY A 334 31.11 -12.57 15.78
N TRP A 335 30.94 -11.45 16.49
CA TRP A 335 29.62 -10.88 16.78
C TRP A 335 28.91 -10.40 15.52
N GLU A 336 29.65 -9.81 14.58
CA GLU A 336 29.12 -9.24 13.36
C GLU A 336 28.53 -10.32 12.45
N GLY A 337 29.20 -11.46 12.29
CA GLY A 337 28.67 -12.59 11.55
C GLY A 337 27.41 -13.19 12.20
N GLU A 338 27.30 -13.20 13.53
CA GLU A 338 26.08 -13.62 14.23
C GLU A 338 24.95 -12.59 14.05
N ALA A 339 25.27 -11.30 14.17
CA ALA A 339 24.32 -10.21 13.99
C ALA A 339 23.79 -10.14 12.55
N GLN A 340 24.65 -10.29 11.54
CA GLN A 340 24.27 -10.34 10.12
C GLN A 340 23.31 -11.51 9.87
N LYS A 341 23.58 -12.70 10.41
CA LYS A 341 22.67 -13.86 10.30
C LYS A 341 21.31 -13.61 10.94
N SER A 342 21.28 -12.96 12.12
CA SER A 342 20.03 -12.59 12.80
C SER A 342 19.23 -11.55 11.99
N VAL A 343 19.91 -10.57 11.39
CA VAL A 343 19.29 -9.57 10.49
C VAL A 343 18.74 -10.22 9.22
N VAL A 344 19.52 -11.08 8.54
CA VAL A 344 19.08 -11.78 7.32
C VAL A 344 17.85 -12.65 7.62
N ARG A 345 17.84 -13.39 8.73
CA ARG A 345 16.69 -14.18 9.15
C ARG A 345 15.46 -13.31 9.39
N ALA A 346 15.62 -12.20 10.11
CA ALA A 346 14.52 -11.27 10.36
C ALA A 346 13.99 -10.64 9.07
N VAL A 347 14.86 -10.34 8.10
CA VAL A 347 14.47 -9.85 6.77
C VAL A 347 13.71 -10.93 6.02
N GLN A 348 14.18 -12.18 6.02
CA GLN A 348 13.49 -13.29 5.35
C GLN A 348 12.08 -13.49 5.92
N GLU A 349 11.95 -13.55 7.25
CA GLU A 349 10.65 -13.65 7.93
C GLU A 349 9.74 -12.46 7.60
N CYS A 350 10.27 -11.22 7.67
CA CYS A 350 9.52 -10.02 7.34
C CYS A 350 9.03 -10.04 5.89
N VAL A 351 9.92 -10.34 4.94
CA VAL A 351 9.62 -10.34 3.51
C VAL A 351 8.57 -11.39 3.17
N THR A 352 8.58 -12.56 3.80
CA THR A 352 7.52 -13.56 3.60
C THR A 352 6.14 -13.10 4.08
N ALA A 353 6.07 -12.21 5.07
CA ALA A 353 4.81 -11.68 5.60
C ALA A 353 4.26 -10.47 4.83
N LEU A 354 5.08 -9.80 4.01
CA LEU A 354 4.66 -8.62 3.25
C LEU A 354 3.89 -9.02 1.98
N GLU A 355 2.73 -8.40 1.76
CA GLU A 355 1.87 -8.61 0.59
C GLU A 355 2.08 -7.54 -0.49
N GLU A 356 2.50 -6.32 -0.13
CA GLU A 356 2.68 -5.24 -1.09
C GLU A 356 4.12 -5.16 -1.65
N VAL A 357 4.24 -5.18 -2.99
CA VAL A 357 5.52 -5.07 -3.71
C VAL A 357 6.27 -3.78 -3.36
N LYS A 358 5.55 -2.67 -3.13
CA LYS A 358 6.15 -1.40 -2.73
C LYS A 358 6.84 -1.47 -1.37
N GLU A 359 6.26 -2.18 -0.41
CA GLU A 359 6.85 -2.34 0.93
C GLU A 359 8.11 -3.20 0.89
N VAL A 360 8.10 -4.27 0.08
CA VAL A 360 9.29 -5.11 -0.16
C VAL A 360 10.43 -4.30 -0.79
N LEU A 361 10.13 -3.44 -1.77
CA LEU A 361 11.12 -2.56 -2.38
C LEU A 361 11.63 -1.48 -1.41
N GLY A 362 10.76 -0.93 -0.57
CA GLY A 362 11.14 0.01 0.49
C GLY A 362 12.10 -0.62 1.50
N LEU A 363 11.78 -1.83 1.96
CA LEU A 363 12.64 -2.60 2.87
C LEU A 363 13.98 -2.95 2.21
N ARG A 364 13.98 -3.38 0.94
CA ARG A 364 15.21 -3.61 0.15
C ARG A 364 16.07 -2.34 0.12
N GLY A 365 15.47 -1.19 -0.18
CA GLY A 365 16.14 0.11 -0.22
C GLY A 365 16.78 0.48 1.12
N ASP A 366 16.03 0.35 2.21
CA ASP A 366 16.52 0.67 3.56
C ASP A 366 17.68 -0.23 4.00
N VAL A 367 17.56 -1.55 3.75
CA VAL A 367 18.56 -2.54 4.18
C VAL A 367 19.83 -2.35 3.36
N VAL A 368 19.71 -2.34 2.03
CA VAL A 368 20.87 -2.20 1.12
C VAL A 368 21.53 -0.83 1.31
N GLY A 369 20.76 0.25 1.46
CA GLY A 369 21.32 1.59 1.70
C GLY A 369 22.13 1.70 3.00
N ARG A 370 21.71 1.01 4.08
CA ARG A 370 22.48 1.01 5.33
C ARG A 370 23.73 0.14 5.26
N PHE A 371 23.67 -0.99 4.58
CA PHE A 371 24.88 -1.78 4.32
C PHE A 371 25.84 -1.05 3.38
N ALA A 372 25.34 -0.29 2.42
CA ALA A 372 26.17 0.55 1.54
C ALA A 372 26.93 1.63 2.34
N GLN A 373 26.26 2.29 3.30
CA GLN A 373 26.92 3.24 4.20
C GLN A 373 28.03 2.60 5.03
N LEU A 374 27.81 1.39 5.55
CA LEU A 374 28.83 0.65 6.31
C LEU A 374 30.02 0.23 5.44
N MET A 375 29.76 -0.15 4.19
CA MET A 375 30.79 -0.53 3.22
C MET A 375 31.72 0.63 2.87
N GLY A 376 31.20 1.86 2.82
CA GLY A 376 32.01 3.07 2.58
C GLY A 376 32.83 3.51 3.79
N GLU A 377 32.48 3.07 5.01
CA GLU A 377 33.22 3.39 6.23
C GLU A 377 34.37 2.41 6.53
N GLU A 378 34.44 1.26 5.85
CA GLU A 378 35.45 0.23 6.08
C GLU A 378 36.59 0.25 5.06
N GLU A 379 37.76 0.71 5.53
CA GLU A 379 39.03 0.54 4.82
C GLU A 379 39.59 -0.88 5.08
N GLY A 380 39.53 -1.76 4.07
CA GLY A 380 40.19 -3.08 4.08
C GLY A 380 39.29 -4.27 3.69
N GLY A 381 39.91 -5.41 3.36
CA GLY A 381 39.33 -6.59 2.68
C GLY A 381 38.18 -7.37 3.36
N GLU A 382 37.46 -6.76 4.32
CA GLU A 382 36.25 -7.32 4.94
C GLU A 382 34.96 -7.03 4.14
N LYS A 383 35.06 -6.21 3.08
CA LYS A 383 33.99 -5.88 2.13
C LYS A 383 33.25 -7.13 1.59
N GLY A 384 33.92 -8.29 1.49
CA GLY A 384 33.35 -9.53 0.97
C GLY A 384 32.20 -10.13 1.81
N ASN A 385 32.23 -10.02 3.14
CA ASN A 385 31.18 -10.59 4.01
C ASN A 385 29.85 -9.82 3.88
N TYR A 386 29.94 -8.50 3.78
CA TYR A 386 28.80 -7.63 3.54
C TYR A 386 28.18 -7.86 2.17
N VAL A 387 28.99 -8.04 1.13
CA VAL A 387 28.51 -8.39 -0.23
C VAL A 387 27.69 -9.68 -0.18
N GLY A 388 28.16 -10.71 0.54
CA GLY A 388 27.42 -11.96 0.73
C GLY A 388 26.08 -11.75 1.44
N THR A 389 26.07 -10.98 2.53
CA THR A 389 24.88 -10.64 3.32
C THR A 389 23.85 -9.86 2.49
N VAL A 390 24.30 -8.85 1.73
CA VAL A 390 23.46 -8.09 0.80
C VAL A 390 22.90 -9.01 -0.30
N GLY A 391 23.70 -9.95 -0.81
CA GLY A 391 23.26 -10.95 -1.78
C GLY A 391 22.19 -11.90 -1.23
N GLU A 392 22.25 -12.28 0.06
CA GLU A 392 21.22 -13.08 0.73
C GLU A 392 19.90 -12.31 0.90
N VAL A 393 19.97 -11.06 1.38
CA VAL A 393 18.81 -10.16 1.47
C VAL A 393 18.18 -9.93 0.10
N ARG A 394 19.02 -9.66 -0.91
CA ARG A 394 18.58 -9.46 -2.29
C ARG A 394 17.81 -10.66 -2.82
N ARG A 395 18.38 -11.87 -2.68
CA ARG A 395 17.72 -13.12 -3.11
C ARG A 395 16.38 -13.32 -2.39
N ALA A 396 16.31 -13.04 -1.09
CA ALA A 396 15.05 -13.14 -0.34
C ALA A 396 13.98 -12.17 -0.88
N CYS A 397 14.35 -10.90 -1.10
CA CYS A 397 13.44 -9.90 -1.69
C CYS A 397 13.01 -10.28 -3.11
N VAL A 398 13.93 -10.68 -3.98
CA VAL A 398 13.63 -11.08 -5.38
C VAL A 398 12.71 -12.31 -5.42
N ASN A 399 12.95 -13.31 -4.57
CA ASN A 399 12.09 -14.49 -4.48
C ASN A 399 10.65 -14.14 -4.06
N ARG A 400 10.47 -13.21 -3.11
CA ARG A 400 9.14 -12.73 -2.73
C ARG A 400 8.52 -11.88 -3.84
N LEU A 401 9.29 -11.03 -4.51
CA LEU A 401 8.79 -10.29 -5.68
C LEU A 401 8.30 -11.25 -6.76
N HIS A 402 9.00 -12.36 -7.01
CA HIS A 402 8.55 -13.41 -7.93
C HIS A 402 7.23 -14.05 -7.47
N SER A 403 7.07 -14.34 -6.17
CA SER A 403 5.83 -14.92 -5.66
C SER A 403 4.67 -13.92 -5.77
N LEU A 404 4.86 -12.66 -5.37
CA LEU A 404 3.84 -11.61 -5.43
C LEU A 404 3.41 -11.30 -6.87
N VAL A 405 4.34 -11.31 -7.83
CA VAL A 405 4.03 -11.15 -9.25
C VAL A 405 3.20 -12.32 -9.77
N ARG A 406 3.52 -13.56 -9.37
CA ARG A 406 2.73 -14.75 -9.73
C ARG A 406 1.34 -14.74 -9.06
N GLU A 407 1.27 -14.35 -7.79
CA GLU A 407 0.01 -14.21 -7.04
C GLU A 407 -0.88 -13.13 -7.66
N ALA A 408 -0.33 -11.96 -8.03
CA ALA A 408 -1.08 -10.89 -8.67
C ALA A 408 -1.56 -11.25 -10.09
N ALA A 409 -0.71 -11.91 -10.89
CA ALA A 409 -1.08 -12.33 -12.25
C ALA A 409 -2.08 -13.50 -12.25
N GLY A 410 -1.80 -14.56 -11.48
CA GLY A 410 -2.61 -15.78 -11.46
C GLY A 410 -3.81 -15.73 -10.53
N GLY A 411 -3.65 -15.21 -9.31
CA GLY A 411 -4.74 -15.10 -8.33
C GLY A 411 -5.80 -14.08 -8.75
N GLY A 412 -5.36 -12.91 -9.21
CA GLY A 412 -6.27 -11.88 -9.73
C GLY A 412 -7.10 -12.37 -10.92
N LEU A 413 -6.52 -13.22 -11.78
CA LEU A 413 -7.26 -13.87 -12.85
C LEU A 413 -8.27 -14.90 -12.32
N ARG A 414 -7.85 -15.76 -11.39
CA ARG A 414 -8.73 -16.78 -10.82
C ARG A 414 -9.97 -16.17 -10.18
N ASP A 415 -9.82 -15.07 -9.46
CA ASP A 415 -10.94 -14.33 -8.85
C ASP A 415 -11.92 -13.77 -9.91
N ILE A 416 -11.41 -13.42 -11.10
CA ILE A 416 -12.25 -12.98 -12.23
C ILE A 416 -13.03 -14.18 -12.79
N LEU A 417 -12.35 -15.29 -13.05
CA LEU A 417 -12.94 -16.49 -13.65
C LEU A 417 -13.95 -17.16 -12.72
N ASP A 418 -13.61 -17.36 -11.44
CA ASP A 418 -14.47 -17.98 -10.42
C ASP A 418 -15.77 -17.20 -10.19
N SER A 419 -15.75 -15.88 -10.43
CA SER A 419 -16.95 -15.05 -10.32
C SER A 419 -17.89 -15.17 -11.51
N ILE A 420 -17.39 -15.60 -12.67
CA ILE A 420 -18.12 -15.58 -13.94
C ILE A 420 -18.59 -16.98 -14.33
N GLU A 421 -17.78 -18.00 -14.04
CA GLU A 421 -18.13 -19.40 -14.25
C GLU A 421 -19.53 -19.78 -13.72
N PRO A 422 -19.95 -19.42 -12.49
CA PRO A 422 -21.29 -19.73 -12.00
C PRO A 422 -22.38 -18.94 -12.74
N GLN A 423 -22.09 -17.76 -13.29
CA GLN A 423 -23.06 -16.91 -13.98
C GLN A 423 -23.29 -17.33 -15.43
N ILE A 424 -22.27 -17.94 -16.05
CA ILE A 424 -22.39 -18.57 -17.38
C ILE A 424 -23.04 -19.96 -17.26
N SER A 425 -22.73 -20.69 -16.19
CA SER A 425 -23.30 -22.02 -15.92
C SER A 425 -24.72 -21.98 -15.37
N SER A 426 -25.12 -20.91 -14.68
CA SER A 426 -26.50 -20.72 -14.23
C SER A 426 -27.35 -20.20 -15.39
N ASN A 427 -28.33 -21.01 -15.78
CA ASN A 427 -29.25 -20.73 -16.87
C ASN A 427 -30.12 -19.51 -16.52
N PRO A 428 -30.02 -18.34 -17.19
CA PRO A 428 -30.95 -17.24 -16.96
C PRO A 428 -32.21 -17.48 -17.80
N THR A 429 -32.79 -18.66 -17.72
CA THR A 429 -34.15 -18.89 -18.20
C THR A 429 -35.12 -18.33 -17.18
N MET A 430 -35.21 -16.99 -17.08
CA MET A 430 -36.39 -16.35 -16.52
C MET A 430 -37.54 -16.58 -17.50
N HIS A 431 -38.23 -17.71 -17.33
CA HIS A 431 -39.53 -17.95 -17.96
C HIS A 431 -40.51 -16.92 -17.39
N ASN A 432 -41.13 -16.10 -18.25
CA ASN A 432 -42.38 -15.46 -17.84
C ASN A 432 -43.49 -16.54 -17.80
N LYS A 433 -44.51 -16.33 -16.96
CA LYS A 433 -45.62 -17.28 -16.67
C LYS A 433 -46.42 -17.76 -17.91
N ASN A 434 -46.10 -17.25 -19.10
CA ASN A 434 -46.80 -17.51 -20.36
C ASN A 434 -45.96 -18.27 -21.40
N GLY A 435 -44.81 -18.85 -21.04
CA GLY A 435 -44.03 -19.70 -21.96
C GLY A 435 -43.36 -18.97 -23.15
N ALA A 436 -43.37 -17.64 -23.18
CA ALA A 436 -42.61 -16.85 -24.14
C ALA A 436 -41.21 -16.54 -23.60
N LEU A 437 -40.19 -16.82 -24.42
CA LEU A 437 -38.79 -16.47 -24.18
C LEU A 437 -38.67 -14.94 -24.09
N LEU A 438 -38.20 -14.41 -22.96
CA LEU A 438 -37.79 -13.00 -22.89
C LEU A 438 -36.56 -12.81 -23.79
N PRO A 439 -36.50 -11.75 -24.61
CA PRO A 439 -35.33 -11.46 -25.44
C PRO A 439 -34.11 -11.33 -24.53
N LEU A 440 -33.03 -12.00 -24.93
CA LEU A 440 -31.75 -11.84 -24.28
C LEU A 440 -31.31 -10.38 -24.38
N SER A 441 -31.38 -9.69 -23.25
CA SER A 441 -31.00 -8.28 -23.02
C SER A 441 -32.04 -7.24 -23.47
N PRO A 442 -32.72 -6.54 -22.55
CA PRO A 442 -33.63 -5.43 -22.87
C PRO A 442 -32.93 -4.11 -23.24
N SER A 443 -31.66 -4.11 -23.67
CA SER A 443 -30.84 -2.88 -23.76
C SER A 443 -30.09 -2.64 -25.08
N SER A 444 -30.40 -3.34 -26.17
CA SER A 444 -29.89 -2.98 -27.50
C SER A 444 -30.59 -1.76 -28.10
N ASP A 445 -31.73 -1.34 -27.54
CA ASP A 445 -32.48 -0.20 -28.04
C ASP A 445 -31.78 1.12 -27.68
N LEU A 446 -31.17 1.75 -28.68
CA LEU A 446 -30.54 3.06 -28.56
C LEU A 446 -31.56 4.14 -28.13
N TRP A 447 -32.84 3.93 -28.43
CA TRP A 447 -33.92 4.86 -28.07
C TRP A 447 -34.27 4.81 -26.58
N SER A 448 -33.89 3.75 -25.86
CA SER A 448 -33.98 3.70 -24.39
C SER A 448 -33.12 4.77 -23.69
N LEU A 449 -32.09 5.30 -24.37
CA LEU A 449 -31.24 6.39 -23.86
C LEU A 449 -32.03 7.71 -23.80
N ALA A 450 -33.02 7.89 -24.67
CA ALA A 450 -33.88 9.08 -24.69
C ALA A 450 -34.95 9.05 -23.58
N THR A 451 -35.36 7.85 -23.14
CA THR A 451 -36.39 7.66 -22.12
C THR A 451 -35.82 7.47 -20.71
N THR A 452 -34.59 6.98 -20.57
CA THR A 452 -33.91 6.86 -19.27
C THR A 452 -33.32 8.21 -18.84
N ARG A 453 -34.10 8.97 -18.06
CA ARG A 453 -33.71 10.26 -17.46
C ARG A 453 -32.66 10.03 -16.36
N THR A 454 -31.43 9.72 -16.74
CA THR A 454 -30.30 9.59 -15.81
C THR A 454 -29.67 10.98 -15.58
N PRO A 455 -29.51 11.44 -14.33
CA PRO A 455 -29.20 12.84 -14.01
C PRO A 455 -27.74 13.27 -14.21
N GLN A 456 -26.90 12.46 -14.89
CA GLN A 456 -25.45 12.69 -14.99
C GLN A 456 -24.89 12.73 -16.42
N LEU A 457 -25.71 12.63 -17.47
CA LEU A 457 -25.20 12.74 -18.84
C LEU A 457 -25.13 14.19 -19.32
N ASP A 458 -24.03 14.87 -19.00
CA ASP A 458 -23.57 15.98 -19.83
C ASP A 458 -23.02 15.41 -21.15
N LEU A 459 -23.91 15.17 -22.13
CA LEU A 459 -23.59 14.75 -23.51
C LEU A 459 -22.77 15.78 -24.31
N SER A 460 -22.20 16.78 -23.65
CA SER A 460 -21.44 17.87 -24.25
C SER A 460 -20.08 17.42 -24.80
N THR A 461 -19.50 16.34 -24.25
CA THR A 461 -18.22 15.81 -24.73
C THR A 461 -18.42 14.72 -25.80
N PRO A 462 -17.85 14.87 -27.02
CA PRO A 462 -18.05 13.91 -28.11
C PRO A 462 -17.46 12.54 -27.79
N SER A 463 -16.40 12.49 -27.00
CA SER A 463 -15.73 11.26 -26.55
C SER A 463 -16.59 10.43 -25.58
N LEU A 464 -17.32 11.08 -24.66
CA LEU A 464 -18.24 10.40 -23.75
C LEU A 464 -19.46 9.87 -24.52
N ARG A 465 -20.02 10.66 -25.43
CA ARG A 465 -21.11 10.21 -26.32
C ARG A 465 -20.69 9.00 -27.14
N GLN A 466 -19.51 9.05 -27.76
CA GLN A 466 -18.98 7.93 -28.53
C GLN A 466 -18.75 6.70 -27.64
N LYS A 467 -18.18 6.87 -26.44
CA LYS A 467 -17.93 5.77 -25.50
C LYS A 467 -19.21 5.10 -25.01
N ILE A 468 -20.26 5.88 -24.75
CA ILE A 468 -21.57 5.37 -24.30
C ILE A 468 -22.32 4.70 -25.46
N LEU A 469 -22.31 5.30 -26.65
CA LEU A 469 -22.94 4.68 -27.83
C LEU A 469 -22.24 3.39 -28.23
N LEU A 470 -20.90 3.36 -28.18
CA LEU A 470 -20.12 2.15 -28.43
C LEU A 470 -20.30 1.12 -27.32
N SER A 471 -20.37 1.51 -26.04
CA SER A 471 -20.61 0.57 -24.95
C SER A 471 -21.95 -0.14 -25.10
N ARG A 472 -23.00 0.59 -25.48
CA ARG A 472 -24.31 0.00 -25.79
C ARG A 472 -24.29 -0.91 -27.02
N ARG A 473 -23.68 -0.46 -28.12
CA ARG A 473 -23.57 -1.27 -29.35
C ARG A 473 -22.77 -2.55 -29.15
N HIS A 474 -21.77 -2.53 -28.28
CA HIS A 474 -20.96 -3.71 -27.94
C HIS A 474 -21.57 -4.58 -26.83
N GLY A 475 -22.78 -4.26 -26.35
CA GLY A 475 -23.46 -5.04 -25.31
C GLY A 475 -22.86 -4.89 -23.91
N ARG A 476 -22.03 -3.86 -23.66
CA ARG A 476 -21.41 -3.59 -22.35
C ARG A 476 -22.39 -3.12 -21.28
N ASP A 477 -23.66 -2.95 -21.63
CA ASP A 477 -24.76 -2.72 -20.69
C ASP A 477 -25.24 -4.02 -20.01
N ASP A 478 -24.78 -5.20 -20.47
CA ASP A 478 -24.95 -6.45 -19.74
C ASP A 478 -24.20 -6.36 -18.40
N ALA A 479 -24.91 -6.60 -17.29
CA ALA A 479 -24.35 -6.56 -15.94
C ALA A 479 -23.16 -7.52 -15.80
N LEU A 480 -23.19 -8.64 -16.52
CA LEU A 480 -22.11 -9.64 -16.54
C LEU A 480 -20.88 -9.13 -17.27
N LEU A 481 -21.07 -8.59 -18.48
CA LEU A 481 -19.96 -8.10 -19.31
C LEU A 481 -19.32 -6.84 -18.73
N SER A 482 -20.12 -5.94 -18.14
CA SER A 482 -19.61 -4.75 -17.43
C SER A 482 -18.83 -5.13 -16.17
N ALA A 483 -19.34 -6.06 -15.36
CA ALA A 483 -18.61 -6.59 -14.20
C ALA A 483 -17.31 -7.28 -14.60
N TYR A 484 -17.30 -8.06 -15.68
CA TYR A 484 -16.08 -8.65 -16.22
C TYR A 484 -15.07 -7.60 -16.68
N CYS A 485 -15.51 -6.65 -17.52
CA CYS A 485 -14.66 -5.59 -18.05
C CYS A 485 -14.01 -4.76 -16.94
N THR A 486 -14.79 -4.32 -15.95
CA THR A 486 -14.27 -3.52 -14.82
C THR A 486 -13.23 -4.27 -13.99
N ARG A 487 -13.40 -5.58 -13.80
CA ARG A 487 -12.42 -6.40 -13.08
C ARG A 487 -11.18 -6.69 -13.93
N LEU A 488 -11.34 -6.87 -15.24
CA LEU A 488 -10.20 -7.01 -16.15
C LEU A 488 -9.41 -5.70 -16.23
N ASP A 489 -10.10 -4.55 -16.25
CA ASP A 489 -9.49 -3.21 -16.22
C ASP A 489 -8.74 -2.96 -14.89
N SER A 490 -9.30 -3.37 -13.75
CA SER A 490 -8.61 -3.24 -12.46
C SER A 490 -7.39 -4.19 -12.36
N TRP A 491 -7.51 -5.41 -12.87
CA TRP A 491 -6.41 -6.37 -12.93
C TRP A 491 -5.27 -5.90 -13.86
N THR A 492 -5.59 -5.45 -15.08
CA THR A 492 -4.60 -4.89 -16.01
C THR A 492 -3.94 -3.63 -15.45
N HIS A 493 -4.69 -2.74 -14.80
CA HIS A 493 -4.13 -1.56 -14.13
C HIS A 493 -3.16 -1.94 -13.00
N ASN A 494 -3.49 -2.95 -12.20
CA ASN A 494 -2.59 -3.48 -11.17
C ASN A 494 -1.31 -4.05 -11.78
N LEU A 495 -1.40 -4.79 -12.89
CA LEU A 495 -0.24 -5.31 -13.62
C LEU A 495 0.64 -4.19 -14.19
N LEU A 496 0.06 -3.13 -14.76
CA LEU A 496 0.79 -1.95 -15.23
C LEU A 496 1.50 -1.22 -14.08
N ARG A 497 0.84 -1.09 -12.92
CA ARG A 497 1.43 -0.51 -11.71
C ARG A 497 2.63 -1.35 -11.23
N LEU A 498 2.52 -2.67 -11.23
CA LEU A 498 3.62 -3.57 -10.89
C LEU A 498 4.78 -3.46 -11.89
N HIS A 499 4.49 -3.41 -13.19
CA HIS A 499 5.50 -3.21 -14.22
C HIS A 499 6.23 -1.86 -14.06
N ALA A 500 5.51 -0.78 -13.74
CA ALA A 500 6.12 0.52 -13.45
C ALA A 500 7.06 0.48 -12.24
N LEU A 501 6.71 -0.26 -11.19
CA LEU A 501 7.58 -0.46 -10.03
C LEU A 501 8.84 -1.27 -10.38
N ILE A 502 8.71 -2.32 -11.20
CA ILE A 502 9.86 -3.12 -11.69
C ILE A 502 10.78 -2.24 -12.55
N ARG A 503 10.22 -1.40 -13.43
CA ARG A 503 11.01 -0.44 -14.21
C ARG A 503 11.70 0.58 -13.31
N GLY A 504 11.05 1.00 -12.22
CA GLY A 504 11.63 1.86 -11.19
C GLY A 504 12.90 1.27 -10.57
N MET A 505 12.99 -0.05 -10.40
CA MET A 505 14.20 -0.72 -9.89
C MET A 505 15.44 -0.54 -10.78
N ARG A 506 15.28 -0.30 -12.09
CA ARG A 506 16.41 -0.02 -12.98
C ARG A 506 16.98 1.39 -12.77
N THR A 507 16.16 2.29 -12.26
CA THR A 507 16.49 3.72 -12.09
C THR A 507 16.93 4.08 -10.67
N THR A 508 16.84 3.14 -9.72
CA THR A 508 17.28 3.38 -8.35
C THR A 508 18.79 3.60 -8.30
N LYS A 509 19.20 4.75 -7.74
CA LYS A 509 20.60 5.09 -7.51
C LYS A 509 21.05 4.53 -6.16
N TRP A 510 22.24 3.96 -6.13
CA TRP A 510 22.85 3.37 -4.93
C TRP A 510 24.21 4.03 -4.67
N ASP A 511 24.37 4.57 -3.47
CA ASP A 511 25.61 5.22 -3.01
C ASP A 511 26.58 4.15 -2.47
N PHE A 512 27.33 3.51 -3.37
CA PHE A 512 28.46 2.63 -3.06
C PHE A 512 29.79 3.36 -3.29
N ASP A 513 30.90 2.77 -2.82
CA ASP A 513 32.28 3.21 -3.04
C ASP A 513 32.93 2.45 -4.22
N ASP A 514 33.80 3.10 -5.00
CA ASP A 514 34.13 2.81 -6.41
C ASP A 514 34.60 1.36 -6.72
N GLU A 515 35.23 0.66 -5.77
CA GLU A 515 35.85 -0.66 -6.03
C GLU A 515 34.90 -1.86 -6.01
N VAL A 516 33.82 -1.81 -5.22
CA VAL A 516 32.80 -2.90 -5.11
C VAL A 516 31.53 -2.52 -5.88
N GLU A 517 31.54 -1.33 -6.45
CA GLU A 517 30.45 -0.61 -7.10
C GLU A 517 29.88 -1.36 -8.31
N ASP A 518 30.74 -1.78 -9.24
CA ASP A 518 30.28 -2.23 -10.56
C ASP A 518 29.55 -3.57 -10.52
N THR A 519 30.03 -4.52 -9.71
CA THR A 519 29.42 -5.86 -9.62
C THR A 519 28.07 -5.80 -8.92
N LEU A 520 27.98 -5.15 -7.75
CA LEU A 520 26.74 -5.02 -7.00
C LEU A 520 25.71 -4.13 -7.71
N ARG A 521 26.12 -3.02 -8.34
CA ARG A 521 25.20 -2.18 -9.12
C ARG A 521 24.66 -2.92 -10.34
N HIS A 522 25.49 -3.66 -11.05
CA HIS A 522 25.03 -4.50 -12.16
C HIS A 522 24.01 -5.53 -11.67
N GLU A 523 24.26 -6.16 -10.52
CA GLU A 523 23.31 -7.14 -9.97
C GLU A 523 21.99 -6.50 -9.52
N LEU A 524 22.01 -5.32 -8.90
CA LEU A 524 20.82 -4.64 -8.37
C LEU A 524 19.99 -3.93 -9.45
N ASN A 525 20.62 -3.37 -10.50
CA ASN A 525 19.98 -2.56 -11.52
C ASN A 525 19.74 -3.30 -12.85
N VAL A 526 20.44 -4.39 -13.11
CA VAL A 526 20.30 -5.19 -14.34
C VAL A 526 19.74 -6.57 -14.02
N ARG A 527 20.49 -7.42 -13.28
CA ARG A 527 20.07 -8.82 -13.06
C ARG A 527 18.76 -8.98 -12.30
N ASP A 528 18.62 -8.29 -11.16
CA ASP A 528 17.40 -8.37 -10.35
C ASP A 528 16.15 -7.93 -11.14
N PRO A 529 16.09 -6.73 -11.74
CA PRO A 529 14.90 -6.31 -12.48
C PRO A 529 14.65 -7.16 -13.73
N ASP A 530 15.70 -7.66 -14.40
CA ASP A 530 15.52 -8.54 -15.57
C ASP A 530 14.95 -9.89 -15.17
N ALA A 531 15.39 -10.46 -14.04
CA ALA A 531 14.82 -11.69 -13.49
C ALA A 531 13.34 -11.53 -13.10
N VAL A 532 13.01 -10.42 -12.40
CA VAL A 532 11.62 -10.13 -12.01
C VAL A 532 10.75 -9.83 -13.24
N GLN A 533 11.28 -9.12 -14.24
CA GLN A 533 10.59 -8.83 -15.49
C GLN A 533 10.35 -10.10 -16.33
N ALA A 534 11.32 -11.02 -16.38
CA ALA A 534 11.15 -12.32 -17.02
C ALA A 534 10.08 -13.17 -16.31
N ALA A 535 10.08 -13.17 -14.96
CA ALA A 535 9.04 -13.84 -14.18
C ALA A 535 7.65 -13.20 -14.39
N PHE A 536 7.58 -11.86 -14.47
CA PHE A 536 6.36 -11.12 -14.75
C PHE A 536 5.80 -11.45 -16.13
N THR A 537 6.62 -11.35 -17.18
CA THR A 537 6.20 -11.64 -18.56
C THR A 537 5.74 -13.08 -18.71
N HIS A 538 6.42 -14.04 -18.06
CA HIS A 538 5.99 -15.44 -18.01
C HIS A 538 4.64 -15.60 -17.30
N ALA A 539 4.47 -15.01 -16.11
CA ALA A 539 3.23 -15.15 -15.33
C ALA A 539 2.02 -14.51 -16.05
N VAL A 540 2.21 -13.35 -16.68
CA VAL A 540 1.16 -12.71 -17.49
C VAL A 540 0.81 -13.57 -18.70
N ARG A 541 1.81 -14.10 -19.41
CA ARG A 541 1.59 -15.00 -20.54
C ARG A 541 0.81 -16.26 -20.15
N GLU A 542 1.17 -16.86 -19.03
CA GLU A 542 0.48 -18.04 -18.49
C GLU A 542 -0.96 -17.72 -18.09
N SER A 543 -1.19 -16.58 -17.44
CA SER A 543 -2.54 -16.11 -17.10
C SER A 543 -3.40 -15.87 -18.35
N TRP A 544 -2.82 -15.30 -19.42
CA TRP A 544 -3.53 -15.07 -20.67
C TRP A 544 -3.91 -16.39 -21.36
N LYS A 545 -2.98 -17.35 -21.41
CA LYS A 545 -3.26 -18.71 -21.89
C LYS A 545 -4.35 -19.40 -21.06
N ALA A 546 -4.39 -19.17 -19.75
CA ALA A 546 -5.43 -19.73 -18.88
C ALA A 546 -6.83 -19.13 -19.16
N ILE A 547 -6.94 -17.84 -19.51
CA ILE A 547 -8.20 -17.24 -19.97
C ILE A 547 -8.70 -17.97 -21.23
N HIS A 548 -7.85 -18.12 -22.24
CA HIS A 548 -8.22 -18.78 -23.49
C HIS A 548 -8.58 -20.26 -23.28
N GLY A 549 -7.81 -20.96 -22.44
CA GLY A 549 -8.11 -22.33 -22.04
C GLY A 549 -9.45 -22.45 -21.30
N TRP A 550 -9.78 -21.50 -20.42
CA TRP A 550 -11.08 -21.43 -19.75
C TRP A 550 -12.20 -21.19 -20.76
N VAL A 551 -12.08 -20.20 -21.64
CA VAL A 551 -13.09 -19.90 -22.69
C VAL A 551 -13.34 -21.13 -23.56
N ARG A 552 -12.28 -21.83 -23.99
CA ARG A 552 -12.40 -23.08 -24.75
C ARG A 552 -13.14 -24.17 -23.98
N SER A 553 -12.76 -24.38 -22.72
CA SER A 553 -13.42 -25.38 -21.86
C SER A 553 -14.88 -25.05 -21.55
N THR A 554 -15.23 -23.77 -21.48
CA THR A 554 -16.61 -23.30 -21.27
C THR A 554 -17.40 -23.37 -22.56
N ALA A 555 -16.78 -23.08 -23.72
CA ALA A 555 -17.38 -23.30 -25.02
C ALA A 555 -17.76 -24.77 -25.22
N ASP A 556 -16.87 -25.72 -24.89
CA ASP A 556 -17.17 -27.15 -25.02
C ASP A 556 -18.34 -27.62 -24.13
N ARG A 557 -18.54 -26.99 -22.98
CA ARG A 557 -19.58 -27.36 -22.00
C ARG A 557 -20.96 -26.76 -22.24
N VAL A 558 -21.06 -25.73 -23.08
CA VAL A 558 -22.26 -24.91 -23.17
C VAL A 558 -22.98 -25.13 -24.50
N GLU A 559 -24.23 -25.60 -24.42
CA GLU A 559 -25.11 -25.86 -25.58
C GLU A 559 -26.20 -24.77 -25.79
N ASP A 560 -26.34 -23.82 -24.85
CA ASP A 560 -27.46 -22.88 -24.79
C ASP A 560 -27.25 -21.55 -25.55
N ARG A 561 -28.33 -21.09 -26.23
CA ARG A 561 -28.44 -19.88 -27.08
C ARG A 561 -27.86 -18.59 -26.48
N GLY A 562 -27.91 -18.48 -25.16
CA GLY A 562 -27.58 -17.25 -24.46
C GLY A 562 -26.12 -17.06 -24.10
N ASN A 563 -25.38 -18.15 -24.12
CA ASN A 563 -24.05 -18.19 -23.54
C ASN A 563 -22.98 -18.15 -24.63
N THR A 564 -23.25 -18.66 -25.83
CA THR A 564 -22.39 -18.51 -27.02
C THR A 564 -22.12 -17.03 -27.35
N THR A 565 -23.17 -16.20 -27.32
CA THR A 565 -23.08 -14.76 -27.58
C THR A 565 -22.26 -14.02 -26.50
N ARG A 566 -22.44 -14.39 -25.22
CA ARG A 566 -21.66 -13.83 -24.11
C ARG A 566 -20.20 -14.23 -24.16
N LEU A 567 -19.91 -15.49 -24.49
CA LEU A 567 -18.54 -15.98 -24.64
C LEU A 567 -17.79 -15.26 -25.77
N LEU A 568 -18.44 -15.06 -26.93
CA LEU A 568 -17.85 -14.27 -28.03
C LEU A 568 -17.60 -12.81 -27.64
N ARG A 569 -18.50 -12.20 -26.86
CA ARG A 569 -18.29 -10.83 -26.34
C ARG A 569 -17.15 -10.77 -25.32
N ILE A 570 -17.07 -11.73 -24.41
CA ILE A 570 -15.97 -11.86 -23.44
C ILE A 570 -14.63 -11.97 -24.18
N LEU A 571 -14.56 -12.86 -25.18
CA LEU A 571 -13.37 -13.14 -25.99
C LEU A 571 -12.93 -11.90 -26.80
N ARG A 572 -13.88 -11.14 -27.36
CA ARG A 572 -13.57 -9.86 -28.01
C ARG A 572 -13.05 -8.82 -27.03
N GLU A 573 -13.68 -8.68 -25.86
CA GLU A 573 -13.31 -7.68 -24.87
C GLU A 573 -11.98 -8.01 -24.18
N THR A 574 -11.60 -9.30 -24.08
CA THR A 574 -10.25 -9.72 -23.68
C THR A 574 -9.23 -9.32 -24.72
N ASP A 575 -9.42 -9.73 -25.98
CA ASP A 575 -8.42 -9.48 -27.03
C ASP A 575 -8.22 -7.98 -27.29
N GLY A 576 -9.31 -7.20 -27.31
CA GLY A 576 -9.22 -5.75 -27.49
C GLY A 576 -8.43 -5.06 -26.37
N ARG A 577 -8.59 -5.51 -25.12
CA ARG A 577 -7.84 -4.97 -23.97
C ARG A 577 -6.41 -5.47 -23.92
N TRP A 578 -6.15 -6.69 -24.37
CA TRP A 578 -4.80 -7.23 -24.50
C TRP A 578 -3.98 -6.42 -25.50
N VAL A 579 -4.54 -6.12 -26.68
CA VAL A 579 -3.86 -5.26 -27.67
C VAL A 579 -3.54 -3.88 -27.08
N GLY A 580 -4.47 -3.29 -26.32
CA GLY A 580 -4.22 -2.05 -25.58
C GLY A 580 -3.11 -2.18 -24.53
N PHE A 581 -3.14 -3.25 -23.73
CA PHE A 581 -2.14 -3.54 -22.71
C PHE A 581 -0.75 -3.76 -23.29
N VAL A 582 -0.62 -4.52 -24.38
CA VAL A 582 0.66 -4.73 -25.08
C VAL A 582 1.20 -3.41 -25.63
N GLY A 583 0.34 -2.55 -26.17
CA GLY A 583 0.71 -1.21 -26.62
C GLY A 583 1.26 -0.31 -25.49
N GLU A 584 0.73 -0.44 -24.27
CA GLU A 584 1.20 0.30 -23.09
C GLU A 584 2.45 -0.33 -22.43
N PHE A 585 2.63 -1.66 -22.57
CA PHE A 585 3.74 -2.41 -21.98
C PHE A 585 5.04 -2.32 -22.80
N GLY A 586 4.92 -2.18 -24.14
CA GLY A 586 6.06 -2.18 -25.07
C GLY A 586 6.54 -3.57 -25.46
N ASP A 587 7.58 -3.62 -26.30
CA ASP A 587 8.05 -4.83 -27.00
C ASP A 587 8.58 -5.90 -26.02
N GLY A 588 8.06 -7.13 -26.10
CA GLY A 588 8.44 -8.26 -25.23
C GLY A 588 7.31 -9.23 -24.80
N LEU A 589 6.04 -8.83 -24.96
CA LEU A 589 4.87 -9.71 -24.74
C LEU A 589 4.28 -10.30 -26.03
N GLU A 590 4.75 -9.85 -27.20
CA GLU A 590 4.30 -10.35 -28.48
C GLU A 590 4.75 -11.80 -28.69
N GLY A 591 3.79 -12.69 -28.93
CA GLY A 591 4.05 -14.09 -29.23
C GLY A 591 2.90 -14.70 -30.02
N PRO A 592 3.19 -15.64 -30.94
CA PRO A 592 2.17 -16.29 -31.77
C PRO A 592 1.11 -17.04 -30.94
N ASP A 593 1.51 -17.61 -29.81
CA ASP A 593 0.64 -18.35 -28.88
C ASP A 593 -0.40 -17.47 -28.13
N MET A 594 -0.35 -16.15 -28.29
CA MET A 594 -1.11 -15.19 -27.45
C MET A 594 -2.40 -14.71 -28.08
N HIS A 595 -2.62 -15.08 -29.35
CA HIS A 595 -3.86 -14.86 -30.06
C HIS A 595 -4.77 -16.07 -29.88
N VAL A 596 -6.07 -15.82 -29.89
CA VAL A 596 -7.07 -16.88 -29.80
C VAL A 596 -6.91 -17.84 -30.97
N ASP A 597 -6.94 -19.14 -30.67
CA ASP A 597 -7.02 -20.19 -31.68
C ASP A 597 -8.20 -19.91 -32.60
N GLY A 598 -7.91 -19.63 -33.88
CA GLY A 598 -8.95 -19.35 -34.89
C GLY A 598 -10.02 -20.43 -34.93
N ASP A 599 -9.66 -21.68 -34.61
CA ASP A 599 -10.56 -22.82 -34.51
C ASP A 599 -11.66 -22.63 -33.45
N THR A 600 -11.34 -22.05 -32.29
CA THR A 600 -12.34 -21.83 -31.22
C THR A 600 -13.35 -20.76 -31.61
N ILE A 601 -12.89 -19.70 -32.29
CA ILE A 601 -13.75 -18.63 -32.83
C ILE A 601 -14.68 -19.21 -33.92
N LEU A 602 -14.15 -20.06 -34.81
CA LEU A 602 -14.94 -20.73 -35.84
C LEU A 602 -16.02 -21.65 -35.25
N VAL A 603 -15.70 -22.42 -34.20
CA VAL A 603 -16.68 -23.28 -33.50
C VAL A 603 -17.79 -22.44 -32.85
N LEU A 604 -17.43 -21.35 -32.18
CA LEU A 604 -18.41 -20.44 -31.57
C LEU A 604 -19.28 -19.74 -32.63
N HIS A 605 -18.71 -19.34 -33.77
CA HIS A 605 -19.45 -18.77 -34.90
C HIS A 605 -20.39 -19.77 -35.56
N ALA A 606 -19.99 -21.04 -35.69
CA ALA A 606 -20.84 -22.10 -36.21
C ALA A 606 -22.04 -22.39 -35.28
N ARG A 607 -21.83 -22.37 -33.96
CA ARG A 607 -22.91 -22.51 -32.97
C ARG A 607 -23.86 -21.31 -32.98
N LEU A 608 -23.31 -20.10 -33.01
CA LEU A 608 -24.10 -18.87 -33.16
C LEU A 608 -24.97 -18.88 -34.43
N ALA A 609 -24.39 -19.33 -35.54
CA ALA A 609 -25.09 -19.50 -36.80
C ALA A 609 -26.26 -20.49 -36.69
N GLU A 610 -26.01 -21.66 -36.11
CA GLU A 610 -27.05 -22.67 -35.88
C GLU A 610 -28.18 -22.13 -34.99
N GLU A 611 -27.85 -21.36 -33.97
CA GLU A 611 -28.83 -20.77 -33.06
C GLU A 611 -29.79 -19.80 -33.75
N VAL A 612 -29.26 -18.97 -34.64
CA VAL A 612 -30.01 -17.90 -35.33
C VAL A 612 -30.82 -18.43 -36.51
N VAL A 613 -30.35 -19.47 -37.19
CA VAL A 613 -31.05 -20.07 -38.35
C VAL A 613 -32.24 -20.92 -37.92
N ARG A 614 -32.17 -21.59 -36.76
CA ARG A 614 -33.15 -22.61 -36.32
C ARG A 614 -34.60 -22.13 -36.35
N GLU A 615 -34.89 -20.94 -35.83
CA GLU A 615 -36.26 -20.43 -35.71
C GLU A 615 -36.84 -19.88 -37.03
N PRO A 616 -36.12 -19.01 -37.78
CA PRO A 616 -36.53 -18.62 -39.13
C PRO A 616 -36.70 -19.81 -40.07
N LEU A 617 -35.82 -20.80 -40.00
CA LEU A 617 -35.87 -21.99 -40.85
C LEU A 617 -37.07 -22.88 -40.51
N ALA A 618 -37.35 -23.13 -39.22
CA ALA A 618 -38.54 -23.85 -38.81
C ALA A 618 -39.84 -23.14 -39.27
N ARG A 619 -39.90 -21.81 -39.13
CA ARG A 619 -41.04 -21.02 -39.61
C ARG A 619 -41.18 -21.10 -41.14
N TYR A 620 -40.07 -21.01 -41.88
CA TYR A 620 -40.06 -21.16 -43.33
C TYR A 620 -40.58 -22.53 -43.77
N ILE A 621 -40.13 -23.62 -43.12
CA ILE A 621 -40.61 -24.97 -43.42
C ILE A 621 -42.12 -25.09 -43.16
N MET A 622 -42.61 -24.54 -42.04
CA MET A 622 -44.03 -24.58 -41.71
C MET A 622 -44.88 -23.76 -42.71
N THR A 623 -44.42 -22.59 -43.14
CA THR A 623 -45.16 -21.77 -44.11
C THR A 623 -45.07 -22.36 -45.50
N ALA A 624 -43.89 -22.81 -45.94
CA ALA A 624 -43.68 -23.41 -47.25
C ALA A 624 -44.47 -24.71 -47.44
N THR A 625 -44.61 -25.52 -46.38
CA THR A 625 -45.47 -26.71 -46.41
C THR A 625 -46.96 -26.36 -46.43
N ALA A 626 -47.38 -25.27 -45.79
CA ALA A 626 -48.77 -24.79 -45.85
C ALA A 626 -49.12 -24.10 -47.18
N ALA A 627 -48.18 -23.35 -47.77
CA ALA A 627 -48.35 -22.65 -49.03
C ALA A 627 -48.32 -23.56 -50.25
N ARG A 628 -47.86 -24.82 -50.12
CA ARG A 628 -47.97 -25.87 -51.16
C ARG A 628 -49.40 -26.04 -51.72
N ASN A 629 -50.43 -25.61 -50.98
CA ASN A 629 -51.83 -25.69 -51.41
C ASN A 629 -52.42 -24.36 -51.92
N GLY A 630 -51.69 -23.23 -51.91
CA GLY A 630 -52.18 -21.90 -52.29
C GLY A 630 -51.59 -21.34 -53.59
N LYS A 631 -52.31 -20.46 -54.32
CA LYS A 631 -51.86 -19.89 -55.61
C LYS A 631 -50.53 -19.13 -55.50
N VAL A 632 -49.64 -19.30 -56.48
CA VAL A 632 -48.37 -18.57 -56.59
C VAL A 632 -48.66 -17.09 -56.89
N PRO A 633 -48.07 -16.13 -56.17
CA PRO A 633 -48.26 -14.72 -56.45
C PRO A 633 -47.52 -14.35 -57.74
N VAL A 634 -48.26 -14.30 -58.86
CA VAL A 634 -47.76 -13.71 -60.11
C VAL A 634 -47.90 -12.19 -59.99
N GLY A 635 -46.84 -11.44 -60.33
CA GLY A 635 -46.90 -9.98 -60.40
C GLY A 635 -48.01 -9.56 -61.36
N LEU A 636 -48.97 -8.76 -60.87
CA LEU A 636 -50.19 -8.38 -61.59
C LEU A 636 -49.93 -7.65 -62.92
N TRP A 637 -48.69 -7.28 -63.23
CA TRP A 637 -48.31 -6.39 -64.32
C TRP A 637 -47.32 -6.98 -65.35
N ASP A 638 -46.91 -8.24 -65.22
CA ASP A 638 -45.88 -8.82 -66.11
C ASP A 638 -46.42 -9.96 -66.99
N ALA A 639 -46.25 -9.82 -68.30
CA ALA A 639 -46.82 -10.69 -69.33
C ALA A 639 -45.94 -11.90 -69.71
N ASP A 640 -44.73 -12.02 -69.16
CA ASP A 640 -43.70 -12.98 -69.64
C ASP A 640 -43.58 -14.27 -68.80
N GLY A 641 -44.40 -14.46 -67.76
CA GLY A 641 -44.45 -15.71 -66.98
C GLY A 641 -43.20 -16.07 -66.15
N LEU A 642 -42.14 -15.26 -66.19
CA LEU A 642 -40.92 -15.42 -65.40
C LEU A 642 -40.98 -14.57 -64.11
N PRO A 643 -40.57 -15.11 -62.96
CA PRO A 643 -40.54 -14.39 -61.70
C PRO A 643 -39.43 -13.35 -61.71
N ILE A 644 -39.77 -12.16 -61.21
CA ILE A 644 -38.86 -11.02 -61.02
C ILE A 644 -38.59 -10.74 -59.54
N GLN A 645 -39.26 -11.46 -58.63
CA GLN A 645 -39.18 -11.31 -57.18
C GLN A 645 -39.11 -12.68 -56.50
N PRO A 646 -38.43 -12.79 -55.34
CA PRO A 646 -38.44 -13.99 -54.54
C PRO A 646 -39.83 -14.23 -53.94
N SER A 647 -40.11 -15.46 -53.50
CA SER A 647 -41.39 -15.78 -52.90
C SER A 647 -41.60 -14.96 -51.61
N PRO A 648 -42.87 -14.65 -51.25
CA PRO A 648 -43.15 -13.95 -49.99
C PRO A 648 -42.61 -14.69 -48.76
N GLU A 649 -42.47 -16.01 -48.85
CA GLU A 649 -41.96 -16.87 -47.78
C GLU A 649 -40.44 -16.78 -47.68
N MET A 650 -39.75 -16.82 -48.82
CA MET A 650 -38.32 -16.59 -48.88
C MET A 650 -37.95 -15.18 -48.41
N PHE A 651 -38.74 -14.17 -48.82
CA PHE A 651 -38.54 -12.81 -48.35
C PHE A 651 -38.78 -12.68 -46.84
N ARG A 652 -39.85 -13.29 -46.30
CA ARG A 652 -40.10 -13.33 -44.85
C ARG A 652 -39.04 -14.11 -44.08
N PHE A 653 -38.49 -15.17 -44.67
CA PHE A 653 -37.38 -15.93 -44.10
C PHE A 653 -36.13 -15.06 -43.98
N LEU A 654 -35.75 -14.34 -45.04
CA LEU A 654 -34.58 -13.44 -45.02
C LEU A 654 -34.77 -12.26 -44.06
N VAL A 655 -35.98 -11.70 -44.01
CA VAL A 655 -36.33 -10.67 -43.01
C VAL A 655 -36.24 -11.25 -41.61
N GLY A 656 -36.76 -12.46 -41.39
CA GLY A 656 -36.69 -13.20 -40.12
C GLY A 656 -35.25 -13.50 -39.69
N LEU A 657 -34.39 -13.86 -40.64
CA LEU A 657 -32.97 -14.11 -40.41
C LEU A 657 -32.26 -12.82 -40.01
N GLN A 658 -32.50 -11.72 -40.72
CA GLN A 658 -31.92 -10.42 -40.39
C GLN A 658 -32.41 -9.90 -39.03
N THR A 659 -33.69 -10.07 -38.69
CA THR A 659 -34.22 -9.70 -37.37
C THR A 659 -33.57 -10.54 -36.28
N GLY A 660 -33.38 -11.85 -36.49
CA GLY A 660 -32.67 -12.72 -35.55
C GLY A 660 -31.20 -12.33 -35.38
N MET A 661 -30.51 -11.97 -36.46
CA MET A 661 -29.15 -11.43 -36.40
C MET A 661 -29.08 -10.11 -35.63
N ALA A 662 -30.04 -9.21 -35.85
CA ALA A 662 -30.11 -7.92 -35.18
C ALA A 662 -30.43 -8.03 -33.68
N GLU A 663 -31.29 -8.98 -33.29
CA GLU A 663 -31.65 -9.28 -31.90
C GLU A 663 -30.45 -9.78 -31.08
N VAL A 664 -29.62 -10.63 -31.69
CA VAL A 664 -28.38 -11.12 -31.08
C VAL A 664 -27.33 -10.01 -30.93
N GLY A 665 -27.30 -9.08 -31.89
CA GLY A 665 -26.45 -7.89 -31.89
C GLY A 665 -25.61 -7.78 -33.15
N ALA A 666 -25.61 -6.60 -33.77
CA ALA A 666 -24.84 -6.30 -34.98
C ALA A 666 -23.30 -6.41 -34.78
N ASP A 667 -22.85 -6.52 -33.53
CA ASP A 667 -21.44 -6.48 -33.14
C ASP A 667 -20.72 -7.83 -33.22
N LEU A 668 -21.47 -8.92 -33.36
CA LEU A 668 -20.98 -10.30 -33.44
C LEU A 668 -20.84 -10.82 -34.89
N TRP A 669 -21.43 -10.10 -35.86
CA TRP A 669 -21.47 -10.51 -37.27
C TRP A 669 -20.28 -9.95 -38.04
N GLY A 670 -19.12 -10.61 -37.88
CA GLY A 670 -17.97 -10.42 -38.76
C GLY A 670 -18.03 -11.35 -39.97
N SER A 671 -17.03 -11.24 -40.85
CA SER A 671 -17.02 -11.96 -42.12
C SER A 671 -17.03 -13.49 -41.97
N GLY A 672 -16.34 -14.01 -40.97
CA GLY A 672 -16.35 -15.44 -40.63
C GLY A 672 -17.67 -15.91 -40.01
N ALA A 673 -18.34 -15.07 -39.21
CA ALA A 673 -19.62 -15.39 -38.59
C ALA A 673 -20.76 -15.44 -39.62
N VAL A 674 -20.79 -14.47 -40.54
CA VAL A 674 -21.75 -14.44 -41.64
C VAL A 674 -21.50 -15.61 -42.59
N TRP A 675 -20.24 -15.97 -42.82
CA TRP A 675 -19.91 -17.16 -43.61
C TRP A 675 -20.44 -18.45 -42.96
N ALA A 676 -20.22 -18.65 -41.66
CA ALA A 676 -20.74 -19.82 -40.94
C ALA A 676 -22.28 -19.88 -40.96
N LEU A 677 -22.96 -18.73 -40.84
CA LEU A 677 -24.42 -18.60 -40.98
C LEU A 677 -24.89 -19.07 -42.34
N MET A 678 -24.25 -18.57 -43.38
CA MET A 678 -24.57 -18.84 -44.77
C MET A 678 -24.30 -20.29 -45.15
N GLU A 679 -23.23 -20.89 -44.62
CA GLU A 679 -22.95 -22.32 -44.79
C GLU A 679 -24.04 -23.19 -44.18
N LYS A 680 -24.52 -22.84 -42.97
CA LYS A 680 -25.65 -23.54 -42.33
C LYS A 680 -26.96 -23.40 -43.10
N VAL A 681 -27.28 -22.19 -43.56
CA VAL A 681 -28.47 -21.96 -44.41
C VAL A 681 -28.38 -22.79 -45.70
N ALA A 682 -27.20 -22.90 -46.30
CA ALA A 682 -27.00 -23.69 -47.51
C ALA A 682 -27.20 -25.20 -47.31
N ASP A 683 -26.76 -25.72 -46.17
CA ASP A 683 -26.88 -27.15 -45.85
C ASP A 683 -28.30 -27.52 -45.42
N ASP A 684 -28.95 -26.70 -44.58
CA ASP A 684 -30.23 -26.99 -43.94
C ASP A 684 -31.46 -26.54 -44.73
N LEU A 685 -31.32 -25.70 -45.77
CA LEU A 685 -32.47 -25.29 -46.59
C LEU A 685 -33.04 -26.52 -47.33
N PRO A 686 -34.29 -26.92 -47.06
CA PRO A 686 -34.90 -28.01 -47.79
C PRO A 686 -35.30 -27.49 -49.16
N VAL A 687 -34.43 -27.71 -50.15
CA VAL A 687 -34.86 -27.69 -51.54
C VAL A 687 -35.80 -28.89 -51.69
N PRO A 688 -37.08 -28.71 -52.02
CA PRO A 688 -38.06 -29.79 -52.05
C PRO A 688 -37.70 -30.80 -53.15
N MET A 689 -36.92 -31.81 -52.79
CA MET A 689 -36.43 -32.84 -53.72
C MET A 689 -37.29 -34.09 -53.78
N LYS A 690 -38.30 -34.25 -52.90
CA LYS A 690 -39.24 -35.38 -52.90
C LYS A 690 -40.68 -34.92 -52.92
N GLY A 691 -41.43 -35.37 -53.92
CA GLY A 691 -42.87 -35.55 -53.78
C GLY A 691 -43.08 -36.77 -52.90
N ASP A 692 -43.51 -36.56 -51.66
CA ASP A 692 -44.05 -37.64 -50.84
C ASP A 692 -45.48 -37.91 -51.33
N GLU A 693 -45.61 -38.73 -52.38
CA GLU A 693 -46.89 -39.32 -52.80
C GLU A 693 -47.20 -40.64 -52.08
N GLU A 694 -46.40 -41.13 -51.13
CA GLU A 694 -46.55 -42.51 -50.62
C GLU A 694 -47.08 -42.71 -49.20
N THR A 695 -47.56 -41.70 -48.47
CA THR A 695 -48.10 -41.95 -47.09
C THR A 695 -49.45 -41.31 -46.79
N ARG A 696 -50.39 -41.30 -47.73
CA ARG A 696 -51.77 -40.86 -47.42
C ARG A 696 -52.93 -41.53 -48.17
N ASP A 697 -52.68 -42.60 -48.94
CA ASP A 697 -53.75 -43.32 -49.66
C ASP A 697 -54.35 -44.53 -48.93
N GLU A 698 -53.95 -44.79 -47.68
CA GLU A 698 -54.58 -45.83 -46.85
C GLU A 698 -55.33 -45.23 -45.65
N GLN A 699 -56.47 -44.56 -45.91
CA GLN A 699 -57.68 -44.56 -45.06
C GLN A 699 -58.67 -43.50 -45.54
N MET A 700 -59.60 -43.92 -46.41
CA MET A 700 -61.05 -43.64 -46.31
C MET A 700 -61.72 -44.06 -47.63
N THR A 701 -61.88 -45.36 -47.82
CA THR A 701 -62.95 -45.87 -48.69
C THR A 701 -64.24 -45.93 -47.86
N SER A 702 -65.25 -45.16 -48.30
CA SER A 702 -66.70 -45.39 -48.20
C SER A 702 -67.53 -44.15 -47.83
N ARG A 703 -68.03 -43.43 -48.85
CA ARG A 703 -69.48 -43.36 -49.12
C ARG A 703 -69.77 -42.53 -50.37
N ASP A 704 -70.40 -43.21 -51.33
CA ASP A 704 -71.09 -42.69 -52.50
C ASP A 704 -72.10 -41.57 -52.16
N HIS A 705 -72.06 -40.42 -52.86
CA HIS A 705 -72.89 -40.19 -54.06
C HIS A 705 -72.70 -38.80 -54.71
N LYS A 706 -72.30 -38.83 -55.99
CA LYS A 706 -72.82 -38.09 -57.17
C LYS A 706 -72.89 -36.54 -57.14
N SER A 707 -71.92 -35.89 -57.78
CA SER A 707 -72.21 -34.98 -58.89
C SER A 707 -71.03 -34.96 -59.87
N THR A 708 -71.34 -35.19 -61.14
CA THR A 708 -70.46 -35.34 -62.29
C THR A 708 -70.10 -33.97 -62.91
N SER A 709 -68.87 -33.87 -63.39
CA SER A 709 -68.29 -32.83 -64.28
C SER A 709 -67.47 -31.70 -63.62
N ASP A 710 -66.26 -32.01 -63.12
CA ASP A 710 -65.15 -31.03 -63.07
C ASP A 710 -63.71 -31.64 -62.88
N GLU A 711 -63.48 -32.90 -63.28
CA GLU A 711 -62.22 -33.60 -62.97
C GLU A 711 -61.08 -33.40 -64.00
N GLY A 712 -61.38 -32.83 -65.18
CA GLY A 712 -60.38 -32.57 -66.23
C GLY A 712 -59.67 -31.22 -66.11
N GLN A 713 -60.35 -30.22 -65.56
CA GLN A 713 -59.85 -28.84 -65.48
C GLN A 713 -59.01 -28.61 -64.22
N THR A 714 -59.39 -29.25 -63.11
CA THR A 714 -58.66 -29.24 -61.83
C THR A 714 -57.30 -29.95 -61.90
N ARG A 715 -57.12 -30.94 -62.79
CA ARG A 715 -55.88 -31.71 -62.93
C ARG A 715 -54.80 -30.96 -63.73
N LEU A 716 -55.21 -30.26 -64.81
CA LEU A 716 -54.33 -29.40 -65.63
C LEU A 716 -53.91 -28.12 -64.88
N GLU A 717 -54.84 -27.49 -64.16
CA GLU A 717 -54.52 -26.34 -63.28
C GLU A 717 -53.56 -26.75 -62.15
N GLY A 718 -53.64 -27.99 -61.67
CA GLY A 718 -52.73 -28.55 -60.68
C GLY A 718 -51.30 -28.78 -61.19
N GLU A 719 -51.13 -29.17 -62.44
CA GLU A 719 -49.80 -29.35 -63.08
C GLU A 719 -49.14 -28.00 -63.41
N GLU A 720 -49.89 -27.06 -63.97
CA GLU A 720 -49.40 -25.68 -64.23
C GLU A 720 -49.03 -24.96 -62.93
N MET A 721 -49.79 -25.16 -61.85
CA MET A 721 -49.43 -24.65 -60.53
C MET A 721 -48.18 -25.31 -59.94
N LYS A 722 -47.89 -26.58 -60.25
CA LYS A 722 -46.66 -27.27 -59.81
C LYS A 722 -45.43 -26.79 -60.58
N GLU A 723 -45.56 -26.55 -61.89
CA GLU A 723 -44.50 -25.99 -62.73
C GLU A 723 -44.15 -24.54 -62.33
N ALA A 724 -45.17 -23.69 -62.13
CA ALA A 724 -44.98 -22.30 -61.71
C ALA A 724 -44.31 -22.19 -60.31
N ARG A 725 -44.61 -23.11 -59.40
CA ARG A 725 -43.94 -23.21 -58.09
C ARG A 725 -42.49 -23.67 -58.23
N SER A 726 -42.23 -24.70 -59.03
CA SER A 726 -40.87 -25.21 -59.25
C SER A 726 -39.97 -24.14 -59.88
N LEU A 727 -40.54 -23.29 -60.74
CA LEU A 727 -39.87 -22.16 -61.35
C LEU A 727 -39.65 -20.98 -60.35
N GLN A 728 -40.54 -20.78 -59.39
CA GLN A 728 -40.36 -19.86 -58.27
C GLN A 728 -39.31 -20.36 -57.26
N ASP A 729 -39.32 -21.66 -56.93
CA ASP A 729 -38.34 -22.30 -56.04
C ASP A 729 -36.93 -22.24 -56.65
N LEU A 730 -36.82 -22.36 -57.97
CA LEU A 730 -35.58 -22.16 -58.71
C LEU A 730 -35.10 -20.70 -58.61
N PHE A 731 -36.00 -19.71 -58.72
CA PHE A 731 -35.67 -18.30 -58.52
C PHE A 731 -35.18 -18.03 -57.09
N ASP A 732 -35.85 -18.57 -56.08
CA ASP A 732 -35.49 -18.42 -54.68
C ASP A 732 -34.13 -19.06 -54.36
N GLY A 733 -33.86 -20.25 -54.90
CA GLY A 733 -32.56 -20.92 -54.81
C GLY A 733 -31.45 -20.12 -55.49
N MET A 734 -31.71 -19.57 -56.69
CA MET A 734 -30.78 -18.69 -57.40
C MET A 734 -30.50 -17.39 -56.67
N TYR A 735 -31.52 -16.84 -56.00
CA TYR A 735 -31.39 -15.63 -55.20
C TYR A 735 -30.49 -15.83 -53.98
N ILE A 736 -30.65 -16.93 -53.22
CA ILE A 736 -29.73 -17.28 -52.13
C ILE A 736 -28.33 -17.57 -52.67
N ALA A 737 -28.19 -18.36 -53.73
CA ALA A 737 -26.90 -18.69 -54.31
C ALA A 737 -26.15 -17.45 -54.83
N HIS A 738 -26.86 -16.43 -55.30
CA HIS A 738 -26.27 -15.14 -55.68
C HIS A 738 -25.71 -14.38 -54.48
N ILE A 739 -26.44 -14.36 -53.36
CA ILE A 739 -25.99 -13.78 -52.08
C ILE A 739 -24.71 -14.48 -51.59
N LEU A 740 -24.62 -15.82 -51.75
CA LEU A 740 -23.46 -16.63 -51.37
C LEU A 740 -22.26 -16.43 -52.31
N SER A 741 -22.50 -16.38 -53.62
CA SER A 741 -21.44 -16.34 -54.65
C SER A 741 -20.78 -14.97 -54.77
N SER A 742 -21.50 -13.89 -54.45
CA SER A 742 -20.96 -12.52 -54.45
C SER A 742 -19.78 -12.32 -53.47
N ARG A 743 -19.51 -13.30 -52.59
CA ARG A 743 -18.51 -13.24 -51.52
C ARG A 743 -17.32 -14.22 -51.72
N HIS A 744 -17.38 -15.10 -52.71
CA HIS A 744 -16.46 -16.24 -52.91
C HIS A 744 -15.16 -15.88 -53.66
N GLN A 745 -14.81 -14.61 -53.83
CA GLN A 745 -13.59 -14.23 -54.55
C GLN A 745 -12.30 -14.27 -53.71
N SER A 746 -12.36 -14.55 -52.40
CA SER A 746 -11.20 -14.33 -51.52
C SER A 746 -10.82 -15.45 -50.52
N ALA A 747 -11.43 -16.64 -50.53
CA ALA A 747 -11.01 -17.72 -49.62
C ALA A 747 -10.93 -19.09 -50.32
N SER A 748 -9.71 -19.59 -50.42
CA SER A 748 -9.31 -20.83 -51.11
C SER A 748 -9.83 -22.11 -50.45
N GLY A 749 -10.21 -23.09 -51.28
CA GLY A 749 -9.77 -24.49 -51.10
C GLY A 749 -10.69 -25.50 -50.43
N ARG A 750 -11.88 -25.13 -49.90
CA ARG A 750 -12.89 -26.13 -49.49
C ARG A 750 -14.00 -26.20 -50.52
N GLU A 751 -14.38 -27.41 -50.95
CA GLU A 751 -15.60 -27.67 -51.72
C GLU A 751 -16.80 -27.13 -50.93
N SER A 752 -17.17 -25.89 -51.25
CA SER A 752 -18.09 -25.09 -50.46
C SER A 752 -19.52 -25.63 -50.56
N SER A 753 -20.30 -25.58 -49.49
CA SER A 753 -21.77 -25.78 -49.50
C SER A 753 -22.50 -25.03 -50.64
N VAL A 754 -21.90 -23.96 -51.15
CA VAL A 754 -22.31 -23.24 -52.37
C VAL A 754 -22.31 -24.13 -53.63
N THR A 755 -21.34 -25.02 -53.82
CA THR A 755 -21.33 -25.96 -54.95
C THR A 755 -22.41 -27.03 -54.78
N ARG A 756 -22.73 -27.45 -53.54
CA ARG A 756 -23.86 -28.35 -53.26
C ARG A 756 -25.20 -27.69 -53.57
N LEU A 757 -25.37 -26.41 -53.22
CA LEU A 757 -26.56 -25.64 -53.61
C LEU A 757 -26.64 -25.46 -55.13
N GLN A 758 -25.54 -25.16 -55.80
CA GLN A 758 -25.48 -25.05 -57.26
C GLN A 758 -25.83 -26.38 -57.94
N GLN A 759 -25.32 -27.52 -57.45
CA GLN A 759 -25.70 -28.85 -57.91
C GLN A 759 -27.19 -29.14 -57.72
N ARG A 760 -27.75 -28.81 -56.54
CA ARG A 760 -29.19 -28.93 -56.28
C ARG A 760 -30.04 -28.05 -57.20
N MET A 761 -29.54 -26.88 -57.59
CA MET A 761 -30.20 -25.98 -58.54
C MET A 761 -30.13 -26.50 -59.98
N ASP A 762 -29.02 -27.11 -60.37
CA ASP A 762 -28.86 -27.76 -61.68
C ASP A 762 -29.80 -28.99 -61.79
N GLU A 763 -29.97 -29.74 -60.71
CA GLU A 763 -30.96 -30.82 -60.63
C GLU A 763 -32.40 -30.31 -60.74
N LEU A 764 -32.76 -29.19 -60.09
CA LEU A 764 -34.08 -28.56 -60.26
C LEU A 764 -34.28 -28.00 -61.68
N ARG A 765 -33.22 -27.46 -62.29
CA ARG A 765 -33.23 -27.01 -63.69
C ARG A 765 -33.59 -28.16 -64.64
N THR A 766 -33.08 -29.37 -64.40
CA THR A 766 -33.43 -30.54 -65.23
C THR A 766 -34.88 -31.00 -65.05
N ARG A 767 -35.52 -30.69 -63.91
CA ARG A 767 -36.94 -31.03 -63.66
C ARG A 767 -37.92 -30.01 -64.23
N VAL A 768 -37.52 -28.75 -64.37
CA VAL A 768 -38.36 -27.72 -65.01
C VAL A 768 -38.17 -27.83 -66.53
N VAL A 769 -39.02 -28.64 -67.17
CA VAL A 769 -38.92 -29.06 -68.59
C VAL A 769 -39.04 -27.91 -69.61
N ARG A 770 -39.26 -26.64 -69.19
CA ARG A 770 -39.57 -25.50 -70.08
C ARG A 770 -38.58 -24.32 -70.06
N LEU A 771 -37.38 -24.45 -69.47
CA LEU A 771 -36.42 -23.34 -69.40
C LEU A 771 -35.36 -23.41 -70.50
N ASP A 772 -35.52 -22.57 -71.53
CA ASP A 772 -34.47 -22.28 -72.52
C ASP A 772 -33.27 -21.54 -71.88
N GLU A 773 -32.05 -21.78 -72.38
CA GLU A 773 -30.82 -21.07 -71.95
C GLU A 773 -30.97 -19.52 -71.88
N PRO A 774 -31.58 -18.82 -72.87
CA PRO A 774 -31.82 -17.38 -72.77
C PRO A 774 -32.77 -16.98 -71.63
N SER A 775 -33.74 -17.82 -71.28
CA SER A 775 -34.69 -17.58 -70.18
C SER A 775 -34.00 -17.74 -68.83
N HIS A 776 -33.06 -18.68 -68.72
CA HIS A 776 -32.22 -18.86 -67.54
C HIS A 776 -31.23 -17.69 -67.33
N GLU A 777 -30.62 -17.17 -68.41
CA GLU A 777 -29.78 -15.96 -68.32
C GLU A 777 -30.58 -14.72 -67.92
N ARG A 778 -31.82 -14.58 -68.42
CA ARG A 778 -32.73 -13.50 -68.00
C ARG A 778 -33.08 -13.63 -66.52
N LEU A 779 -33.34 -14.84 -66.04
CA LEU A 779 -33.63 -15.09 -64.63
C LEU A 779 -32.42 -14.76 -63.73
N LYS A 780 -31.19 -15.10 -64.15
CA LYS A 780 -29.94 -14.66 -63.48
C LYS A 780 -29.83 -13.13 -63.41
N LYS A 781 -30.14 -12.44 -64.50
CA LYS A 781 -30.11 -10.96 -64.56
C LYS A 781 -31.17 -10.35 -63.64
N ASN A 782 -32.38 -10.89 -63.64
CA ASN A 782 -33.47 -10.44 -62.77
C ASN A 782 -33.12 -10.62 -61.28
N VAL A 783 -32.54 -11.76 -60.91
CA VAL A 783 -32.03 -12.02 -59.55
C VAL A 783 -30.98 -10.99 -59.14
N ALA A 784 -30.01 -10.70 -60.00
CA ALA A 784 -28.95 -9.74 -59.72
C ALA A 784 -29.47 -8.29 -59.61
N GLU A 785 -30.42 -7.90 -60.46
CA GLU A 785 -31.07 -6.59 -60.39
C GLU A 785 -31.94 -6.45 -59.14
N TYR A 786 -32.69 -7.49 -58.77
CA TYR A 786 -33.49 -7.48 -57.57
C TYR A 786 -32.62 -7.37 -56.32
N TRP A 787 -31.53 -8.15 -56.23
CA TRP A 787 -30.55 -8.03 -55.14
C TRP A 787 -29.94 -6.63 -55.04
N LYS A 788 -29.58 -6.00 -56.17
CA LYS A 788 -29.11 -4.60 -56.18
C LYS A 788 -30.14 -3.60 -55.66
N ARG A 789 -31.44 -3.92 -55.71
CA ARG A 789 -32.49 -3.07 -55.12
C ARG A 789 -32.71 -3.38 -53.64
N THR A 790 -32.48 -4.62 -53.21
CA THR A 790 -32.80 -5.08 -51.85
C THR A 790 -31.62 -5.22 -50.91
N TYR A 791 -30.36 -5.16 -51.36
CA TYR A 791 -29.18 -5.41 -50.53
C TYR A 791 -29.08 -4.48 -49.30
N LEU A 792 -29.54 -3.23 -49.42
CA LEU A 792 -29.56 -2.27 -48.30
C LEU A 792 -30.53 -2.68 -47.19
N LEU A 793 -31.62 -3.35 -47.55
CA LEU A 793 -32.56 -3.89 -46.57
C LEU A 793 -31.83 -4.94 -45.73
N PHE A 794 -31.00 -5.77 -46.35
CA PHE A 794 -30.25 -6.86 -45.72
C PHE A 794 -28.83 -6.47 -45.30
N GLY A 795 -28.66 -5.30 -44.69
CA GLY A 795 -27.34 -4.72 -44.38
C GLY A 795 -26.39 -5.60 -43.55
N LEU A 796 -26.90 -6.47 -42.66
CA LEU A 796 -26.05 -7.42 -41.90
C LEU A 796 -25.59 -8.62 -42.74
N LEU A 797 -26.39 -9.00 -43.74
CA LEU A 797 -26.05 -10.06 -44.69
C LEU A 797 -25.17 -9.51 -45.83
N ALA A 798 -25.29 -8.20 -46.13
CA ALA A 798 -24.58 -7.51 -47.20
C ALA A 798 -23.29 -6.79 -46.77
N GLY A 799 -23.17 -6.40 -45.50
CA GLY A 799 -22.10 -5.51 -44.99
C GLY A 799 -21.15 -6.10 -43.95
N GLY A 800 -21.33 -7.36 -43.54
CA GLY A 800 -20.38 -8.08 -42.69
C GLY A 800 -19.25 -8.72 -43.47
#